data_AF-A0A1G6Z7V6-F1
#
_entry.id   AF-A0A1G6Z7V6-F1
#
_cell.length_a   1.000
_cell.length_b   1.000
_cell.length_c   1.000
_cell.angle_alpha   90.00
_cell.angle_beta   90.00
_cell.angle_gamma   90.00
#
_symmetry.space_group_name_H-M   'P 1'
#
loop_
_entity.id
_entity.type
_entity.pdbx_description
1 polymer ?
#
loop_
_entity_poly.entity_id
_entity_poly.type
_entity_poly.pdbx_seq_one_letter_code
_entity_poly.pdbx_strand_id
1 'polypeptide(L)'
;MSRLKGLSAVLAVLLVLQLMVPVFGNAQSDDAGRIKIEKTSQTAESVQWQVTVNASGAEHDGIRAKITFGAGLTPAAVAGIPADQVSDTGDGYSVQLPAGSGASAIKVTASVTDSIPDFHEIKAVADYPDGTFQAADRAATIKPEVKEEDKPAEKQDTKAEETVTKENTEPAAQSEKEAEQPAEETKSPAKEAAPAEQPEEQPAGNETAPEPSADLEEADQAETPPKEAEPKKDDSAPEKAPAGKTESDVIEKETVFGTAAPVAVEAEVMASLNVPSPYYALDPNAIVVPTTLEGVSTNSHTMPLLMWVNGNTVYVAVRSTHELNYMELAGVKTTDSNKHASMQSIFIGGAEKKPDAGIQGNTKDARWTVYKFNKDALNLLDNATHKFFVDGIGNGHDVGGQLVVTIPNTTVTGNKVWVGGTERPAITLQLIAQALGETKRTLGTKVVNGTETPAWTHTWTYVPKYNPVGSPYTYTLDEASVPPNYTKTLDGLTVTNTYNPEQLKINVNKVWIGPEDGPVTVRLIADGRDTGKTVTLDREKSWAGSFTVNRLDDKTGKPISYTVKEVPVPGYSTQLTGSVKDGFTFTNTHDGTVDIKVNKVWIGPAAESVTVSLLADGTPTGKTLILNEGNDWRGAFSGLRKYDAKTGAEIAYSVEEVRVPDYSPKVTGSPETGFTLTNTNDATTSVDVRKEWVGPEAGPVTIELLADGEATGETVVLSGENNWSGAFRDLRMYDAETGEAIRYTVTESEVPERYEVSYSTGENGEFIVTNTAISGSLTVTKVDEAGDPLAGAEFELRNQDGTVIGTGTSGADGKIIFENLDWGNYLLVETKAPEGYRLLTKPIEIKIGADRLDIKETVENTPTDWELPATGGFGTIPFYMAGVMMMAAAVFTLRKKKENVRVRGEWK
;
A
#
# COMPACT_ATOMS: atom_id res chain seq x y z
N MET A 1 -63.45 20.44 -2.37
CA MET A 1 -62.81 19.91 -1.15
C MET A 1 -61.48 19.30 -1.61
N SER A 2 -60.30 19.90 -1.42
CA SER A 2 -59.55 20.08 -0.15
C SER A 2 -59.33 18.72 0.57
N ARG A 3 -58.11 18.21 0.75
CA ARG A 3 -56.82 18.90 0.95
C ARG A 3 -55.60 18.22 0.27
N LEU A 4 -54.67 19.08 -0.15
CA LEU A 4 -53.20 18.98 -0.29
C LEU A 4 -52.53 17.79 -1.04
N LYS A 5 -51.74 18.19 -2.05
CA LYS A 5 -50.54 17.50 -2.55
C LYS A 5 -49.30 18.09 -1.85
N GLY A 6 -48.20 17.34 -1.72
CA GLY A 6 -46.85 17.88 -1.47
C GLY A 6 -45.86 16.89 -0.86
N LEU A 7 -44.88 16.43 -1.67
CA LEU A 7 -43.62 15.70 -1.31
C LEU A 7 -43.79 14.42 -0.44
N SER A 8 -43.45 13.19 -0.83
CA SER A 8 -42.73 12.64 -1.99
C SER A 8 -41.26 13.07 -2.17
N ALA A 9 -40.35 12.47 -1.41
CA ALA A 9 -38.92 12.39 -1.75
C ALA A 9 -38.10 11.22 -1.11
N VAL A 10 -38.70 10.21 -0.44
CA VAL A 10 -37.92 9.08 0.14
C VAL A 10 -38.68 7.73 0.09
N LEU A 11 -39.19 7.30 -1.08
CA LEU A 11 -39.61 5.89 -1.28
C LEU A 11 -39.83 5.50 -2.77
N ALA A 12 -38.77 5.48 -3.59
CA ALA A 12 -38.92 5.15 -5.03
C ALA A 12 -37.69 4.55 -5.73
N VAL A 13 -36.95 3.62 -5.11
CA VAL A 13 -36.15 2.62 -5.85
C VAL A 13 -36.24 1.26 -5.15
N LEU A 14 -37.20 0.46 -5.57
CA LEU A 14 -37.30 -0.95 -5.22
C LEU A 14 -37.84 -1.68 -6.46
N LEU A 15 -37.21 -2.80 -6.82
CA LEU A 15 -37.58 -3.71 -7.92
C LEU A 15 -37.08 -3.38 -9.36
N VAL A 16 -35.76 -3.30 -9.59
CA VAL A 16 -35.10 -3.97 -10.74
C VAL A 16 -33.67 -4.39 -10.36
N LEU A 17 -33.48 -5.61 -9.85
CA LEU A 17 -32.32 -6.45 -10.20
C LEU A 17 -32.59 -7.89 -9.75
N GLN A 18 -32.69 -8.80 -10.72
CA GLN A 18 -32.72 -10.24 -10.47
C GLN A 18 -31.74 -10.88 -11.44
N LEU A 19 -30.53 -11.18 -10.97
CA LEU A 19 -29.63 -12.25 -11.45
C LEU A 19 -28.33 -12.26 -10.61
N MET A 20 -28.01 -13.43 -10.07
CA MET A 20 -26.74 -13.79 -9.39
C MET A 20 -26.27 -12.92 -8.20
N VAL A 21 -26.91 -13.15 -7.05
CA VAL A 21 -26.16 -13.26 -5.79
C VAL A 21 -25.85 -14.75 -5.58
N PRO A 22 -24.59 -15.19 -5.51
CA PRO A 22 -24.28 -16.53 -5.01
C PRO A 22 -24.56 -16.57 -3.50
N VAL A 23 -25.58 -17.35 -3.13
CA VAL A 23 -25.90 -17.67 -1.73
C VAL A 23 -24.75 -18.48 -1.14
N PHE A 24 -24.01 -17.92 -0.19
CA PHE A 24 -23.26 -18.67 0.81
C PHE A 24 -23.22 -17.89 2.14
N GLY A 25 -24.28 -18.08 2.93
CA GLY A 25 -24.34 -17.76 4.35
C GLY A 25 -24.77 -19.01 5.11
N ASN A 26 -23.97 -19.40 6.12
CA ASN A 26 -24.16 -20.53 7.04
C ASN A 26 -24.12 -21.94 6.42
N ALA A 27 -22.90 -22.50 6.30
CA ALA A 27 -22.66 -23.94 6.15
C ALA A 27 -21.68 -24.44 7.22
N GLN A 28 -22.19 -24.53 8.46
CA GLN A 28 -21.48 -25.06 9.65
C GLN A 28 -21.21 -26.59 9.53
N SER A 29 -21.81 -27.22 8.53
CA SER A 29 -21.55 -28.56 8.00
C SER A 29 -21.68 -28.48 6.47
N ASP A 30 -21.01 -29.37 5.75
CA ASP A 30 -21.36 -29.66 4.35
C ASP A 30 -22.72 -30.36 4.24
N ASP A 31 -23.33 -30.31 3.05
CA ASP A 31 -24.67 -30.88 2.78
C ASP A 31 -24.77 -32.40 3.00
N ALA A 32 -23.64 -33.11 3.08
CA ALA A 32 -23.58 -34.56 3.31
C ALA A 32 -23.10 -34.97 4.73
N GLY A 33 -22.77 -34.01 5.61
CA GLY A 33 -22.28 -34.30 6.96
C GLY A 33 -20.92 -35.00 7.02
N ARG A 34 -20.10 -34.82 5.97
CA ARG A 34 -18.71 -35.30 5.87
C ARG A 34 -17.74 -34.40 6.63
N ILE A 35 -17.96 -33.09 6.64
CA ILE A 35 -17.10 -32.10 7.31
C ILE A 35 -17.97 -31.11 8.07
N LYS A 36 -17.71 -30.95 9.36
CA LYS A 36 -18.36 -29.97 10.23
C LYS A 36 -17.33 -29.04 10.86
N ILE A 37 -17.62 -27.75 10.99
CA ILE A 37 -16.77 -26.79 11.73
C ILE A 37 -17.62 -26.11 12.78
N GLU A 38 -17.15 -26.11 14.04
CA GLU A 38 -17.85 -25.44 15.15
C GLU A 38 -16.88 -24.58 15.94
N LYS A 39 -17.14 -23.27 16.08
CA LYS A 39 -16.38 -22.42 16.99
C LYS A 39 -16.60 -22.87 18.44
N THR A 40 -15.52 -23.15 19.16
CA THR A 40 -15.58 -23.63 20.55
C THR A 40 -15.29 -22.55 21.58
N SER A 41 -14.38 -21.61 21.27
CA SER A 41 -14.08 -20.45 22.11
C SER A 41 -13.41 -19.34 21.32
N GLN A 42 -13.38 -18.12 21.87
CA GLN A 42 -12.74 -16.97 21.27
C GLN A 42 -12.30 -15.96 22.34
N THR A 43 -11.14 -15.33 22.13
CA THR A 43 -10.64 -14.17 22.87
C THR A 43 -10.26 -13.06 21.87
N ALA A 44 -9.77 -11.90 22.35
CA ALA A 44 -9.21 -10.88 21.47
C ALA A 44 -7.91 -11.33 20.76
N GLU A 45 -7.22 -12.34 21.32
CA GLU A 45 -5.90 -12.80 20.87
C GLU A 45 -5.94 -14.16 20.14
N SER A 46 -7.05 -14.91 20.23
CA SER A 46 -7.14 -16.26 19.68
C SER A 46 -8.57 -16.72 19.37
N VAL A 47 -8.70 -17.66 18.44
CA VAL A 47 -9.97 -18.32 18.11
C VAL A 47 -9.76 -19.83 18.05
N GLN A 48 -10.71 -20.60 18.59
CA GLN A 48 -10.67 -22.07 18.57
C GLN A 48 -11.88 -22.65 17.85
N TRP A 49 -11.62 -23.63 16.99
CA TRP A 49 -12.62 -24.40 16.26
C TRP A 49 -12.43 -25.90 16.47
N GLN A 50 -13.54 -26.63 16.43
CA GLN A 50 -13.56 -28.08 16.27
C GLN A 50 -13.96 -28.41 14.82
N VAL A 51 -13.01 -28.93 14.05
CA VAL A 51 -13.24 -29.46 12.70
C VAL A 51 -13.48 -30.96 12.82
N THR A 52 -14.69 -31.42 12.57
CA THR A 52 -15.03 -32.85 12.54
C THR A 52 -14.97 -33.35 11.10
N VAL A 53 -14.07 -34.29 10.81
CA VAL A 53 -13.99 -34.97 9.52
C VAL A 53 -14.51 -36.39 9.68
N ASN A 54 -15.59 -36.71 8.99
CA ASN A 54 -16.26 -38.00 9.09
C ASN A 54 -15.73 -38.97 8.03
N ALA A 55 -14.78 -39.82 8.43
CA ALA A 55 -14.22 -40.87 7.58
C ALA A 55 -15.05 -42.17 7.54
N SER A 56 -16.19 -42.26 8.24
CA SER A 56 -17.04 -43.44 8.16
C SER A 56 -17.76 -43.54 6.81
N GLY A 57 -17.61 -44.67 6.11
CA GLY A 57 -18.13 -44.84 4.75
C GLY A 57 -17.49 -46.01 4.00
N ALA A 58 -17.63 -45.99 2.67
CA ALA A 58 -17.05 -46.99 1.77
C ALA A 58 -15.50 -47.03 1.85
N GLU A 59 -14.91 -48.14 1.40
CA GLU A 59 -13.45 -48.35 1.40
C GLU A 59 -12.71 -47.18 0.74
N HIS A 60 -11.75 -46.62 1.49
CA HIS A 60 -10.94 -45.47 1.08
C HIS A 60 -9.53 -45.64 1.65
N ASP A 61 -8.49 -45.26 0.90
CA ASP A 61 -7.08 -45.41 1.30
C ASP A 61 -6.59 -44.34 2.31
N GLY A 62 -7.51 -43.86 3.16
CA GLY A 62 -7.34 -42.66 4.00
C GLY A 62 -8.00 -41.41 3.40
N ILE A 63 -8.08 -40.34 4.19
CA ILE A 63 -8.68 -39.05 3.78
C ILE A 63 -7.68 -37.94 4.10
N ARG A 64 -7.45 -37.04 3.15
CA ARG A 64 -6.71 -35.81 3.39
C ARG A 64 -7.67 -34.64 3.51
N ALA A 65 -7.59 -33.93 4.63
CA ALA A 65 -8.25 -32.65 4.83
C ALA A 65 -7.21 -31.53 4.83
N LYS A 66 -7.50 -30.41 4.14
CA LYS A 66 -6.79 -29.13 4.34
C LYS A 66 -7.70 -28.19 5.12
N ILE A 67 -7.22 -27.74 6.26
CA ILE A 67 -7.80 -26.67 7.07
C ILE A 67 -6.98 -25.41 6.75
N THR A 68 -7.64 -24.28 6.51
CA THR A 68 -7.01 -23.01 6.13
C THR A 68 -7.68 -21.87 6.86
N PHE A 69 -6.88 -20.97 7.41
CA PHE A 69 -7.35 -19.78 8.11
C PHE A 69 -7.36 -18.57 7.15
N GLY A 70 -8.34 -17.68 7.34
CA GLY A 70 -8.46 -16.42 6.61
C GLY A 70 -7.49 -15.35 7.12
N ALA A 71 -7.60 -14.15 6.54
CA ALA A 71 -6.75 -13.02 6.92
C ALA A 71 -6.85 -12.67 8.42
N GLY A 72 -5.71 -12.27 9.00
CA GLY A 72 -5.60 -11.91 10.43
C GLY A 72 -5.54 -13.09 11.40
N LEU A 73 -5.40 -14.33 10.89
CA LEU A 73 -5.19 -15.53 11.69
C LEU A 73 -3.89 -16.24 11.30
N THR A 74 -3.17 -16.81 12.28
CA THR A 74 -2.07 -17.75 12.04
C THR A 74 -2.27 -19.06 12.82
N PRO A 75 -1.81 -20.21 12.30
CA PRO A 75 -1.80 -21.47 13.06
C PRO A 75 -1.09 -21.31 14.41
N ALA A 76 -1.71 -21.78 15.50
CA ALA A 76 -1.13 -21.71 16.85
C ALA A 76 -1.05 -23.07 17.54
N ALA A 77 -2.13 -23.86 17.50
CA ALA A 77 -2.12 -25.23 18.01
C ALA A 77 -3.13 -26.15 17.29
N VAL A 78 -2.88 -27.45 17.32
CA VAL A 78 -3.78 -28.50 16.83
C VAL A 78 -3.79 -29.67 17.82
N ALA A 79 -4.96 -30.23 18.09
CA ALA A 79 -5.17 -31.31 19.06
C ALA A 79 -6.33 -32.23 18.62
N GLY A 80 -6.43 -33.41 19.24
CA GLY A 80 -7.48 -34.41 18.92
C GLY A 80 -7.10 -35.40 17.81
N ILE A 81 -5.87 -35.31 17.28
CA ILE A 81 -5.31 -36.23 16.28
C ILE A 81 -3.80 -36.45 16.55
N PRO A 82 -3.21 -37.62 16.23
CA PRO A 82 -1.77 -37.85 16.34
C PRO A 82 -0.91 -36.85 15.55
N ALA A 83 0.25 -36.48 16.10
CA ALA A 83 1.13 -35.45 15.53
C ALA A 83 1.79 -35.86 14.20
N ASP A 84 1.96 -37.17 13.95
CA ASP A 84 2.45 -37.73 12.67
C ASP A 84 1.40 -37.66 11.54
N GLN A 85 0.15 -37.32 11.86
CA GLN A 85 -0.96 -37.18 10.92
C GLN A 85 -1.29 -35.72 10.58
N VAL A 86 -0.51 -34.76 11.09
CA VAL A 86 -0.70 -33.32 10.82
C VAL A 86 0.58 -32.68 10.29
N SER A 87 0.41 -31.79 9.32
CA SER A 87 1.47 -30.92 8.80
C SER A 87 0.99 -29.48 8.79
N ASP A 88 1.83 -28.56 9.24
CA ASP A 88 1.60 -27.12 9.12
C ASP A 88 1.80 -26.70 7.66
N THR A 89 0.86 -25.93 7.11
CA THR A 89 0.91 -25.43 5.72
C THR A 89 1.24 -23.93 5.62
N GLY A 90 1.54 -23.27 6.75
CA GLY A 90 1.76 -21.83 6.88
C GLY A 90 0.46 -21.03 6.87
N ASP A 91 -0.52 -21.45 6.06
CA ASP A 91 -1.88 -20.90 6.00
C ASP A 91 -2.90 -21.71 6.83
N GLY A 92 -2.46 -22.76 7.53
CA GLY A 92 -3.35 -23.70 8.20
C GLY A 92 -2.68 -25.04 8.48
N TYR A 93 -3.46 -26.12 8.39
CA TYR A 93 -3.01 -27.49 8.64
C TYR A 93 -3.49 -28.43 7.54
N SER A 94 -2.63 -29.35 7.07
CA SER A 94 -3.06 -30.54 6.34
C SER A 94 -3.04 -31.76 7.25
N VAL A 95 -4.17 -32.47 7.25
CA VAL A 95 -4.51 -33.55 8.17
C VAL A 95 -4.77 -34.82 7.37
N GLN A 96 -4.15 -35.93 7.75
CA GLN A 96 -4.24 -37.22 7.05
C GLN A 96 -4.84 -38.30 7.95
N LEU A 97 -6.11 -38.66 7.72
CA LEU A 97 -6.80 -39.74 8.42
C LEU A 97 -6.48 -41.09 7.75
N PRO A 98 -6.05 -42.13 8.49
CA PRO A 98 -5.87 -43.48 7.95
C PRO A 98 -7.16 -44.14 7.43
N ALA A 99 -7.01 -45.14 6.56
CA ALA A 99 -8.12 -45.99 6.11
C ALA A 99 -8.85 -46.65 7.30
N GLY A 100 -10.18 -46.63 7.29
CA GLY A 100 -11.01 -47.20 8.36
C GLY A 100 -11.13 -46.33 9.62
N SER A 101 -10.70 -45.07 9.58
CA SER A 101 -10.91 -44.12 10.68
C SER A 101 -12.40 -43.78 10.87
N GLY A 102 -12.80 -43.55 12.12
CA GLY A 102 -14.12 -43.00 12.44
C GLY A 102 -14.19 -41.49 12.24
N ALA A 103 -15.30 -40.87 12.69
CA ALA A 103 -15.39 -39.42 12.76
C ALA A 103 -14.33 -38.86 13.73
N SER A 104 -13.47 -37.99 13.23
CA SER A 104 -12.33 -37.44 13.96
C SER A 104 -12.54 -35.97 14.24
N ALA A 105 -12.55 -35.58 15.52
CA ALA A 105 -12.78 -34.21 15.98
C ALA A 105 -11.44 -33.50 16.25
N ILE A 106 -10.99 -32.72 15.27
CA ILE A 106 -9.72 -32.01 15.28
C ILE A 106 -9.95 -30.62 15.87
N LYS A 107 -9.37 -30.33 17.03
CA LYS A 107 -9.39 -28.99 17.62
C LYS A 107 -8.24 -28.18 17.06
N VAL A 108 -8.55 -27.04 16.44
CA VAL A 108 -7.56 -26.11 15.89
C VAL A 108 -7.67 -24.77 16.60
N THR A 109 -6.53 -24.22 17.00
CA THR A 109 -6.39 -22.87 17.57
C THR A 109 -5.61 -22.02 16.59
N ALA A 110 -6.11 -20.83 16.30
CA ALA A 110 -5.39 -19.79 15.58
C ALA A 110 -5.19 -18.58 16.49
N SER A 111 -4.02 -17.95 16.39
CA SER A 111 -3.74 -16.65 16.99
C SER A 111 -4.27 -15.54 16.09
N VAL A 112 -4.85 -14.50 16.68
CA VAL A 112 -5.24 -13.29 15.96
C VAL A 112 -4.01 -12.41 15.82
N THR A 113 -3.60 -12.14 14.57
CA THR A 113 -2.38 -11.40 14.24
C THR A 113 -2.63 -10.06 13.56
N ASP A 114 -3.88 -9.79 13.17
CA ASP A 114 -4.25 -8.55 12.48
C ASP A 114 -5.71 -8.18 12.81
N SER A 115 -5.93 -6.98 13.35
CA SER A 115 -7.27 -6.51 13.79
C SER A 115 -8.12 -5.92 12.66
N ILE A 116 -7.71 -6.13 11.40
CA ILE A 116 -8.25 -5.45 10.21
C ILE A 116 -9.65 -5.92 9.76
N PRO A 117 -10.01 -7.21 9.75
CA PRO A 117 -11.33 -7.62 9.28
C PRO A 117 -12.38 -7.58 10.41
N ASP A 118 -13.65 -7.28 10.07
CA ASP A 118 -14.78 -7.35 11.02
C ASP A 118 -15.06 -8.79 11.52
N PHE A 119 -14.56 -9.79 10.78
CA PHE A 119 -14.65 -11.21 11.11
C PHE A 119 -13.43 -11.98 10.61
N HIS A 120 -13.00 -12.97 11.39
CA HIS A 120 -12.06 -13.98 10.96
C HIS A 120 -12.81 -15.17 10.32
N GLU A 121 -12.16 -15.88 9.41
CA GLU A 121 -12.75 -17.00 8.66
C GLU A 121 -11.88 -18.26 8.77
N ILE A 122 -12.50 -19.43 8.79
CA ILE A 122 -11.84 -20.73 8.67
C ILE A 122 -12.53 -21.53 7.56
N LYS A 123 -11.75 -22.27 6.79
CA LYS A 123 -12.24 -23.21 5.78
C LYS A 123 -11.59 -24.57 5.95
N ALA A 124 -12.37 -25.65 5.83
CA ALA A 124 -11.86 -27.01 5.70
C ALA A 124 -12.35 -27.62 4.39
N VAL A 125 -11.47 -28.34 3.70
CA VAL A 125 -11.75 -29.07 2.45
C VAL A 125 -11.16 -30.47 2.60
N ALA A 126 -11.89 -31.52 2.24
CA ALA A 126 -11.37 -32.88 2.23
C ALA A 126 -11.84 -33.66 1.00
N ASP A 127 -10.93 -34.44 0.44
CA ASP A 127 -11.16 -35.25 -0.76
C ASP A 127 -11.54 -36.68 -0.37
N TYR A 128 -12.69 -37.12 -0.85
CA TYR A 128 -13.23 -38.47 -0.70
C TYR A 128 -13.31 -39.15 -2.08
N PRO A 129 -13.39 -40.50 -2.16
CA PRO A 129 -13.57 -41.21 -3.43
C PRO A 129 -14.85 -40.85 -4.20
N ASP A 130 -15.88 -40.35 -3.50
CA ASP A 130 -17.17 -39.90 -4.04
C ASP A 130 -17.24 -38.38 -4.33
N GLY A 131 -16.23 -37.60 -3.93
CA GLY A 131 -16.14 -36.16 -4.23
C GLY A 131 -15.33 -35.34 -3.23
N THR A 132 -15.14 -34.05 -3.53
CA THR A 132 -14.53 -33.09 -2.60
C THR A 132 -15.61 -32.40 -1.79
N PHE A 133 -15.51 -32.45 -0.46
CA PHE A 133 -16.44 -31.81 0.48
C PHE A 133 -15.74 -30.63 1.18
N GLN A 134 -16.50 -29.61 1.57
CA GLN A 134 -15.96 -28.41 2.22
C GLN A 134 -16.95 -27.81 3.23
N ALA A 135 -16.42 -27.23 4.30
CA ALA A 135 -17.16 -26.46 5.29
C ALA A 135 -16.39 -25.17 5.63
N ALA A 136 -17.09 -24.15 6.11
CA ALA A 136 -16.50 -22.88 6.51
C ALA A 136 -17.27 -22.26 7.69
N ASP A 137 -16.55 -21.54 8.55
CA ASP A 137 -17.13 -20.82 9.69
C ASP A 137 -16.50 -19.43 9.85
N ARG A 138 -17.21 -18.51 10.52
CA ARG A 138 -16.78 -17.13 10.73
C ARG A 138 -16.93 -16.70 12.18
N ALA A 139 -15.91 -16.01 12.68
CA ALA A 139 -15.86 -15.48 14.04
C ALA A 139 -15.71 -13.95 13.99
N ALA A 140 -16.73 -13.22 14.44
CA ALA A 140 -16.65 -11.76 14.56
C ALA A 140 -15.47 -11.33 15.44
N THR A 141 -14.75 -10.30 15.03
CA THR A 141 -13.51 -9.86 15.70
C THR A 141 -13.81 -9.26 17.08
N ILE A 142 -13.20 -9.81 18.14
CA ILE A 142 -13.34 -9.28 19.50
C ILE A 142 -12.32 -8.15 19.66
N LYS A 143 -12.80 -6.91 19.79
CA LYS A 143 -11.96 -5.79 20.20
C LYS A 143 -11.53 -6.01 21.65
N PRO A 144 -10.25 -5.77 22.02
CA PRO A 144 -9.82 -5.86 23.41
C PRO A 144 -10.61 -4.85 24.25
N GLU A 145 -11.26 -5.35 25.29
CA GLU A 145 -11.98 -4.53 26.25
C GLU A 145 -10.96 -3.81 27.14
N VAL A 146 -11.04 -2.48 27.20
CA VAL A 146 -10.14 -1.67 28.04
C VAL A 146 -10.49 -1.97 29.50
N LYS A 147 -9.63 -2.73 30.17
CA LYS A 147 -9.71 -2.92 31.61
C LYS A 147 -9.41 -1.60 32.32
N GLU A 148 -10.44 -0.95 32.84
CA GLU A 148 -10.28 -0.15 34.05
C GLU A 148 -10.08 -1.10 35.24
N GLU A 149 -8.85 -1.19 35.75
CA GLU A 149 -8.57 -1.82 37.05
C GLU A 149 -7.99 -0.77 38.02
N ASP A 150 -8.52 -0.81 39.25
CA ASP A 150 -8.06 -0.17 40.49
C ASP A 150 -7.99 1.36 40.59
N LYS A 151 -9.12 1.95 41.02
CA LYS A 151 -9.11 3.00 42.07
C LYS A 151 -9.31 2.36 43.45
N PRO A 152 -8.60 2.81 44.51
CA PRO A 152 -8.60 2.15 45.81
C PRO A 152 -9.92 2.33 46.57
N ALA A 153 -10.20 1.37 47.45
CA ALA A 153 -11.40 1.36 48.28
C ALA A 153 -11.38 2.42 49.39
N GLU A 154 -12.48 3.15 49.53
CA GLU A 154 -12.81 3.87 50.77
C GLU A 154 -14.26 3.60 51.21
N LYS A 155 -14.55 3.90 52.47
CA LYS A 155 -15.53 3.18 53.31
C LYS A 155 -16.98 3.64 53.12
N GLN A 156 -17.88 2.77 53.56
CA GLN A 156 -19.26 3.11 53.91
C GLN A 156 -19.27 4.29 54.90
N ASP A 157 -20.19 5.26 54.74
CA ASP A 157 -21.38 5.25 55.59
C ASP A 157 -22.53 6.22 55.19
N THR A 158 -23.73 5.82 55.62
CA THR A 158 -24.96 6.63 55.81
C THR A 158 -25.79 7.19 54.63
N LYS A 159 -27.09 7.12 54.87
CA LYS A 159 -28.27 7.38 54.01
C LYS A 159 -28.88 8.76 54.32
N ALA A 160 -29.36 9.48 53.31
CA ALA A 160 -30.38 10.53 53.45
C ALA A 160 -31.34 10.57 52.24
N GLU A 161 -32.58 11.00 52.47
CA GLU A 161 -33.68 11.10 51.49
C GLU A 161 -33.85 12.55 50.95
N GLU A 162 -34.85 12.75 50.08
CA GLU A 162 -35.41 13.99 49.50
C GLU A 162 -35.01 14.30 48.04
N THR A 163 -35.82 14.00 47.02
CA THR A 163 -37.14 14.52 46.54
C THR A 163 -37.08 15.68 45.53
N VAL A 164 -37.47 15.34 44.29
CA VAL A 164 -38.41 16.07 43.40
C VAL A 164 -38.18 17.57 43.14
N THR A 165 -37.87 17.93 41.88
CA THR A 165 -38.79 18.77 41.06
C THR A 165 -38.48 18.72 39.56
N LYS A 166 -39.51 18.95 38.73
CA LYS A 166 -39.41 19.26 37.30
C LYS A 166 -39.82 20.72 37.10
N GLU A 167 -39.17 21.43 36.17
CA GLU A 167 -39.75 22.29 35.12
C GLU A 167 -38.56 22.72 34.21
N ASN A 168 -38.57 22.48 32.90
CA ASN A 168 -39.37 23.11 31.84
C ASN A 168 -38.99 24.60 31.63
N THR A 169 -38.40 24.97 30.49
CA THR A 169 -39.06 25.66 29.35
C THR A 169 -38.00 26.06 28.29
N GLU A 170 -38.36 25.96 27.01
CA GLU A 170 -37.75 26.66 25.85
C GLU A 170 -38.05 28.21 25.92
N PRO A 171 -37.70 29.14 24.98
CA PRO A 171 -37.64 28.94 23.51
C PRO A 171 -36.62 29.75 22.64
N ALA A 172 -36.39 29.22 21.44
CA ALA A 172 -36.37 29.88 20.12
C ALA A 172 -35.43 31.07 19.70
N ALA A 173 -35.07 31.00 18.40
CA ALA A 173 -34.86 32.10 17.43
C ALA A 173 -33.53 32.92 17.53
N GLN A 174 -32.93 33.48 16.45
CA GLN A 174 -33.18 33.41 15.00
C GLN A 174 -31.95 33.90 14.18
N SER A 175 -31.67 33.22 13.06
CA SER A 175 -31.42 33.70 11.68
C SER A 175 -30.42 34.81 11.28
N GLU A 176 -30.11 34.79 9.96
CA GLU A 176 -29.38 35.79 9.12
C GLU A 176 -27.85 35.74 9.21
N LYS A 177 -27.05 35.43 8.16
CA LYS A 177 -27.13 35.45 6.68
C LYS A 177 -26.98 36.83 6.03
N GLU A 178 -25.76 37.17 5.60
CA GLU A 178 -25.52 37.70 4.24
C GLU A 178 -24.05 37.60 3.80
N ALA A 179 -23.81 37.80 2.50
CA ALA A 179 -22.51 37.72 1.84
C ALA A 179 -22.41 38.83 0.78
N GLU A 180 -21.25 39.45 0.61
CA GLU A 180 -20.98 40.37 -0.51
C GLU A 180 -19.56 40.19 -1.08
N GLN A 181 -19.53 39.90 -2.39
CA GLN A 181 -18.55 40.34 -3.39
C GLN A 181 -19.25 41.45 -4.23
N PRO A 182 -18.63 42.19 -5.20
CA PRO A 182 -17.32 41.98 -5.85
C PRO A 182 -16.49 43.27 -6.12
N ALA A 183 -15.33 43.15 -6.81
CA ALA A 183 -14.98 43.92 -8.03
C ALA A 183 -13.53 43.68 -8.54
N GLU A 184 -13.37 43.79 -9.87
CA GLU A 184 -12.13 43.74 -10.69
C GLU A 184 -11.16 44.94 -10.39
N GLU A 185 -9.92 45.09 -10.89
CA GLU A 185 -9.43 44.90 -12.28
C GLU A 185 -7.88 45.13 -12.42
N THR A 186 -7.29 44.62 -13.52
CA THR A 186 -6.06 45.09 -14.24
C THR A 186 -4.59 44.79 -13.85
N LYS A 187 -3.87 44.31 -14.90
CA LYS A 187 -2.51 44.70 -15.41
C LYS A 187 -1.19 44.18 -14.79
N SER A 188 -0.46 43.44 -15.65
CA SER A 188 1.01 43.37 -15.74
C SER A 188 1.55 44.55 -16.58
N PRO A 189 2.85 44.97 -16.51
CA PRO A 189 3.86 44.44 -17.45
C PRO A 189 5.37 44.49 -17.06
N ALA A 190 6.20 43.85 -17.91
CA ALA A 190 7.56 44.24 -18.38
C ALA A 190 8.84 44.18 -17.47
N LYS A 191 9.57 43.07 -17.59
CA LYS A 191 10.92 42.88 -18.21
C LYS A 191 11.86 44.09 -18.46
N GLU A 192 13.09 44.04 -17.91
CA GLU A 192 14.43 44.50 -18.38
C GLU A 192 15.48 44.09 -17.30
N ALA A 193 16.82 44.03 -17.46
CA ALA A 193 17.74 43.76 -18.58
C ALA A 193 19.14 43.41 -17.97
N ALA A 194 20.05 42.82 -18.75
CA ALA A 194 21.43 42.53 -18.32
C ALA A 194 22.40 43.70 -18.60
N PRO A 195 23.63 43.65 -18.03
CA PRO A 195 24.81 43.89 -18.87
C PRO A 195 25.93 42.84 -18.66
N ALA A 196 26.97 42.90 -19.51
CA ALA A 196 28.08 41.95 -19.60
C ALA A 196 29.45 42.60 -19.34
N GLU A 197 30.50 41.79 -19.05
CA GLU A 197 31.78 41.77 -19.81
C GLU A 197 32.80 40.72 -19.24
N GLN A 198 33.86 40.46 -20.00
CA GLN A 198 34.93 39.42 -19.82
C GLN A 198 36.18 40.01 -19.09
N PRO A 199 37.44 39.44 -19.04
CA PRO A 199 38.00 38.22 -19.68
C PRO A 199 39.06 37.38 -18.91
N GLU A 200 39.66 36.41 -19.63
CA GLU A 200 40.94 35.69 -19.38
C GLU A 200 41.00 34.72 -18.16
N GLU A 201 41.79 33.64 -18.14
CA GLU A 201 43.01 33.29 -18.90
C GLU A 201 43.17 31.74 -19.07
N GLN A 202 44.06 31.30 -19.97
CA GLN A 202 44.41 29.88 -20.23
C GLN A 202 45.95 29.70 -20.24
N PRO A 203 46.48 28.55 -19.79
CA PRO A 203 47.43 27.79 -20.62
C PRO A 203 47.20 26.26 -20.54
N ALA A 204 47.49 25.36 -21.49
CA ALA A 204 48.32 25.27 -22.71
C ALA A 204 49.38 24.15 -22.56
N GLY A 205 49.47 23.27 -23.57
CA GLY A 205 50.41 22.12 -23.66
C GLY A 205 49.84 21.01 -24.57
N ASN A 206 50.05 21.05 -25.90
CA ASN A 206 51.11 20.39 -26.69
C ASN A 206 51.11 18.83 -26.62
N GLU A 207 51.28 18.05 -27.70
CA GLU A 207 51.63 18.36 -29.12
C GLU A 207 51.38 17.12 -30.04
N THR A 208 51.24 17.35 -31.37
CA THR A 208 51.52 16.45 -32.53
C THR A 208 50.99 15.00 -32.67
N ALA A 209 50.45 14.70 -33.87
CA ALA A 209 50.44 13.38 -34.52
C ALA A 209 51.79 13.10 -35.25
N PRO A 210 52.14 11.86 -35.68
CA PRO A 210 51.60 11.31 -36.95
C PRO A 210 51.51 9.75 -37.07
N GLU A 211 50.92 9.25 -38.17
CA GLU A 211 51.18 7.89 -38.72
C GLU A 211 52.51 7.89 -39.55
N PRO A 212 53.19 6.75 -39.85
CA PRO A 212 52.82 5.92 -41.02
C PRO A 212 53.26 4.41 -41.09
N SER A 213 52.62 3.66 -42.01
CA SER A 213 53.15 2.68 -43.00
C SER A 213 53.98 1.41 -42.65
N ALA A 214 53.59 0.27 -43.26
CA ALA A 214 54.42 -0.73 -44.03
C ALA A 214 53.68 -2.09 -44.15
N ASP A 215 53.72 -2.91 -45.23
CA ASP A 215 54.12 -2.74 -46.64
C ASP A 215 53.72 -3.97 -47.51
N LEU A 216 53.99 -3.93 -48.84
CA LEU A 216 54.00 -5.02 -49.87
C LEU A 216 52.64 -5.40 -50.53
N GLU A 217 52.35 -5.05 -51.81
CA GLU A 217 52.82 -5.60 -53.12
C GLU A 217 51.83 -6.65 -53.71
N GLU A 218 51.52 -6.78 -55.02
CA GLU A 218 51.73 -5.95 -56.23
C GLU A 218 50.79 -6.45 -57.37
N ALA A 219 50.37 -5.59 -58.32
CA ALA A 219 49.94 -5.85 -59.73
C ALA A 219 48.80 -6.89 -60.06
N ASP A 220 48.01 -6.81 -61.15
CA ASP A 220 47.91 -5.83 -62.25
C ASP A 220 46.52 -5.78 -62.95
N GLN A 221 46.28 -4.68 -63.67
CA GLN A 221 45.46 -4.38 -64.88
C GLN A 221 44.58 -5.46 -65.61
N ALA A 222 43.57 -5.14 -66.45
CA ALA A 222 42.79 -3.92 -66.78
C ALA A 222 41.65 -4.22 -67.82
N GLU A 223 40.97 -3.15 -68.28
CA GLU A 223 40.22 -2.96 -69.55
C GLU A 223 38.70 -3.26 -69.67
N THR A 224 38.03 -2.33 -70.39
CA THR A 224 36.62 -2.29 -70.88
C THR A 224 36.58 -1.42 -72.17
N PRO A 225 35.44 -1.21 -72.88
CA PRO A 225 34.30 -2.07 -73.20
C PRO A 225 34.33 -2.59 -74.68
N PRO A 226 33.84 -1.95 -75.79
CA PRO A 226 32.77 -0.94 -76.07
C PRO A 226 31.71 -1.37 -77.16
N LYS A 227 30.83 -0.42 -77.56
CA LYS A 227 30.05 -0.30 -78.84
C LYS A 227 28.82 -1.22 -79.08
N GLU A 228 27.58 -0.69 -79.11
CA GLU A 228 26.82 -0.01 -80.22
C GLU A 228 25.94 -1.00 -81.02
N ALA A 229 24.70 -0.70 -81.47
CA ALA A 229 23.82 0.46 -81.29
C ALA A 229 22.33 0.12 -81.58
N GLU A 230 21.43 1.05 -81.19
CA GLU A 230 20.06 1.42 -81.67
C GLU A 230 19.47 0.83 -82.99
N PRO A 231 18.13 0.85 -83.24
CA PRO A 231 17.10 1.87 -82.88
C PRO A 231 15.83 1.33 -82.15
N LYS A 232 15.16 2.07 -81.24
CA LYS A 232 14.35 3.33 -81.32
C LYS A 232 12.90 3.18 -81.83
N LYS A 233 11.97 3.58 -80.92
CA LYS A 233 10.81 4.47 -81.12
C LYS A 233 9.56 3.90 -81.85
N ASP A 234 8.33 4.36 -81.57
CA ASP A 234 7.89 5.53 -80.79
C ASP A 234 6.55 5.31 -80.06
N ASP A 235 6.23 6.20 -79.11
CA ASP A 235 4.92 6.79 -78.74
C ASP A 235 3.62 5.92 -78.70
N SER A 236 2.68 6.08 -77.77
CA SER A 236 2.47 7.13 -76.77
C SER A 236 1.44 6.69 -75.70
N ALA A 237 1.46 7.36 -74.54
CA ALA A 237 0.39 7.35 -73.53
C ALA A 237 -0.85 8.15 -74.03
N PRO A 238 -1.99 8.31 -73.29
CA PRO A 238 -2.23 7.93 -71.89
C PRO A 238 -3.65 7.40 -71.56
N GLU A 239 -3.89 7.28 -70.25
CA GLU A 239 -5.12 7.66 -69.54
C GLU A 239 -6.15 6.62 -69.04
N LYS A 240 -6.93 7.14 -68.07
CA LYS A 240 -7.61 6.48 -66.96
C LYS A 240 -8.82 5.62 -67.32
N ALA A 241 -9.12 4.75 -66.35
CA ALA A 241 -10.41 4.11 -66.06
C ALA A 241 -11.67 4.97 -66.35
N PRO A 242 -12.82 4.30 -66.52
CA PRO A 242 -13.74 4.27 -65.37
C PRO A 242 -14.33 2.89 -65.07
N ALA A 243 -15.18 2.84 -64.03
CA ALA A 243 -15.81 1.63 -63.48
C ALA A 243 -17.28 1.49 -63.89
N GLY A 244 -17.87 0.31 -63.64
CA GLY A 244 -19.25 0.22 -63.14
C GLY A 244 -20.31 -0.51 -63.97
N LYS A 245 -20.66 -1.73 -63.50
CA LYS A 245 -22.02 -2.28 -63.30
C LYS A 245 -23.09 -2.33 -64.43
N THR A 246 -23.56 -3.57 -64.67
CA THR A 246 -24.97 -4.02 -64.83
C THR A 246 -25.91 -3.35 -65.85
N GLU A 247 -26.45 -4.11 -66.82
CA GLU A 247 -27.80 -4.72 -66.77
C GLU A 247 -28.17 -5.57 -68.01
N SER A 248 -28.98 -6.60 -67.76
CA SER A 248 -30.16 -7.12 -68.50
C SER A 248 -30.31 -7.09 -70.05
N ASP A 249 -30.42 -8.31 -70.61
CA ASP A 249 -31.45 -8.80 -71.56
C ASP A 249 -31.61 -8.34 -73.04
N VAL A 250 -32.26 -9.26 -73.79
CA VAL A 250 -32.99 -9.13 -75.09
C VAL A 250 -32.27 -9.48 -76.41
N ILE A 251 -32.37 -10.77 -76.78
CA ILE A 251 -33.00 -11.35 -78.00
C ILE A 251 -32.80 -10.65 -79.37
N GLU A 252 -32.28 -11.40 -80.37
CA GLU A 252 -32.98 -11.79 -81.63
C GLU A 252 -32.27 -13.02 -82.28
N LYS A 253 -33.00 -14.07 -82.71
CA LYS A 253 -33.35 -14.44 -84.10
C LYS A 253 -32.16 -14.45 -85.09
N GLU A 254 -32.00 -15.35 -86.05
CA GLU A 254 -32.93 -16.23 -86.79
C GLU A 254 -32.06 -17.32 -87.48
N THR A 255 -32.43 -18.59 -87.69
CA THR A 255 -33.37 -19.06 -88.72
C THR A 255 -33.53 -20.59 -88.62
N VAL A 256 -34.67 -21.10 -89.08
CA VAL A 256 -34.96 -22.53 -89.23
C VAL A 256 -34.74 -22.95 -90.69
N PHE A 257 -34.13 -24.11 -90.93
CA PHE A 257 -34.34 -24.89 -92.16
C PHE A 257 -34.71 -26.33 -91.82
N GLY A 258 -35.79 -26.82 -92.44
CA GLY A 258 -36.38 -28.11 -92.13
C GLY A 258 -35.97 -29.22 -93.10
N THR A 259 -36.07 -30.44 -92.58
CA THR A 259 -36.57 -31.65 -93.27
C THR A 259 -36.38 -31.76 -94.79
N ALA A 260 -35.43 -32.60 -95.22
CA ALA A 260 -35.59 -33.45 -96.39
C ALA A 260 -34.85 -34.78 -96.16
N ALA A 261 -35.61 -35.87 -96.13
CA ALA A 261 -35.03 -37.22 -96.18
C ALA A 261 -34.77 -37.60 -97.65
N PRO A 262 -33.66 -38.29 -97.95
CA PRO A 262 -33.61 -39.22 -99.05
C PRO A 262 -33.71 -40.66 -98.55
N VAL A 263 -34.74 -41.32 -99.08
CA VAL A 263 -35.06 -42.75 -99.05
C VAL A 263 -33.83 -43.66 -99.16
N ALA A 264 -33.82 -44.72 -98.35
CA ALA A 264 -32.84 -45.80 -98.43
C ALA A 264 -33.06 -46.69 -99.67
N VAL A 265 -31.98 -47.07 -100.36
CA VAL A 265 -31.76 -48.44 -100.88
C VAL A 265 -30.25 -48.71 -100.94
N GLU A 266 -29.77 -49.71 -100.19
CA GLU A 266 -28.60 -50.60 -100.44
C GLU A 266 -28.06 -51.29 -99.16
N ALA A 267 -28.68 -51.08 -97.99
CA ALA A 267 -28.39 -51.89 -96.80
C ALA A 267 -28.98 -53.33 -96.86
N GLU A 268 -29.97 -53.59 -97.72
CA GLU A 268 -30.71 -54.87 -97.77
C GLU A 268 -30.11 -55.94 -98.71
N VAL A 269 -28.86 -55.80 -99.15
CA VAL A 269 -28.14 -56.86 -99.89
C VAL A 269 -27.11 -57.61 -99.02
N MET A 270 -26.78 -57.10 -97.83
CA MET A 270 -25.79 -57.74 -96.94
C MET A 270 -26.40 -58.64 -95.84
N ALA A 271 -27.72 -58.78 -95.78
CA ALA A 271 -28.43 -59.56 -94.75
C ALA A 271 -28.42 -61.10 -94.97
N SER A 272 -27.70 -61.60 -95.98
CA SER A 272 -27.55 -63.04 -96.26
C SER A 272 -26.10 -63.55 -96.22
N LEU A 273 -25.14 -62.72 -95.80
CA LEU A 273 -23.76 -63.11 -95.58
C LEU A 273 -23.38 -62.83 -94.12
N ASN A 274 -23.04 -63.90 -93.38
CA ASN A 274 -22.69 -63.86 -91.96
C ASN A 274 -21.24 -63.32 -91.73
N VAL A 275 -20.91 -62.21 -92.40
CA VAL A 275 -19.57 -61.60 -92.42
C VAL A 275 -19.60 -60.31 -91.60
N PRO A 276 -18.76 -60.15 -90.56
CA PRO A 276 -18.73 -58.94 -89.74
C PRO A 276 -18.33 -57.69 -90.53
N SER A 277 -18.84 -56.52 -90.08
CA SER A 277 -18.46 -55.22 -90.65
C SER A 277 -16.94 -54.98 -90.50
N PRO A 278 -16.21 -54.67 -91.59
CA PRO A 278 -14.80 -54.29 -91.53
C PRO A 278 -14.56 -52.91 -90.91
N TYR A 279 -15.60 -52.10 -90.69
CA TYR A 279 -15.49 -50.74 -90.17
C TYR A 279 -15.79 -50.68 -88.66
N TYR A 280 -14.81 -50.19 -87.91
CA TYR A 280 -14.87 -49.93 -86.48
C TYR A 280 -14.74 -48.42 -86.22
N ALA A 281 -15.90 -47.78 -86.07
CA ALA A 281 -15.97 -46.39 -85.65
C ALA A 281 -15.44 -46.24 -84.22
N LEU A 282 -14.78 -45.11 -83.98
CA LEU A 282 -14.41 -44.65 -82.64
C LEU A 282 -15.52 -43.71 -82.15
N ASP A 283 -15.95 -43.89 -80.90
CA ASP A 283 -16.68 -42.86 -80.15
C ASP A 283 -15.83 -41.57 -80.13
N PRO A 284 -16.41 -40.36 -80.12
CA PRO A 284 -15.65 -39.12 -79.86
C PRO A 284 -14.72 -39.17 -78.64
N ASN A 285 -15.03 -40.03 -77.65
CA ASN A 285 -14.24 -40.26 -76.44
C ASN A 285 -13.43 -41.57 -76.47
N ALA A 286 -13.50 -42.35 -77.56
CA ALA A 286 -12.77 -43.61 -77.69
C ALA A 286 -11.27 -43.37 -77.89
N ILE A 287 -10.46 -44.26 -77.31
CA ILE A 287 -9.01 -44.20 -77.39
C ILE A 287 -8.48 -45.47 -78.03
N VAL A 288 -7.65 -45.30 -79.05
CA VAL A 288 -6.83 -46.38 -79.62
C VAL A 288 -5.55 -46.45 -78.81
N VAL A 289 -5.38 -47.54 -78.07
CA VAL A 289 -4.17 -47.83 -77.31
C VAL A 289 -3.26 -48.71 -78.18
N PRO A 290 -2.05 -48.24 -78.55
CA PRO A 290 -1.08 -49.11 -79.20
C PRO A 290 -0.64 -50.18 -78.20
N THR A 291 -0.98 -51.44 -78.48
CA THR A 291 -0.56 -52.57 -77.66
C THR A 291 0.78 -53.10 -78.15
N THR A 292 1.72 -53.27 -77.22
CA THR A 292 3.01 -53.91 -77.52
C THR A 292 2.99 -55.34 -76.99
N LEU A 293 3.45 -56.30 -77.80
CA LEU A 293 3.48 -57.71 -77.46
C LEU A 293 4.83 -58.09 -76.85
N GLU A 294 4.83 -58.57 -75.61
CA GLU A 294 6.00 -59.22 -75.00
C GLU A 294 5.67 -60.69 -74.71
N GLY A 295 6.31 -61.60 -75.42
CA GLY A 295 6.04 -63.02 -75.28
C GLY A 295 6.59 -63.85 -76.41
N VAL A 296 6.70 -65.16 -76.18
CA VAL A 296 7.13 -66.11 -77.19
C VAL A 296 5.89 -66.73 -77.83
N SER A 297 5.47 -66.18 -78.97
CA SER A 297 4.54 -66.91 -79.84
C SER A 297 5.28 -68.11 -80.43
N THR A 298 4.69 -69.30 -80.33
CA THR A 298 5.20 -70.51 -81.01
C THR A 298 5.02 -70.44 -82.54
N ASN A 299 4.30 -69.42 -83.04
CA ASN A 299 4.09 -69.17 -84.45
C ASN A 299 4.34 -67.69 -84.84
N SER A 300 4.89 -67.46 -86.02
CA SER A 300 5.14 -66.13 -86.59
C SER A 300 3.92 -65.47 -87.24
N HIS A 301 2.71 -65.98 -86.97
CA HIS A 301 1.52 -65.73 -87.80
C HIS A 301 0.27 -65.26 -87.04
N THR A 302 0.26 -65.32 -85.71
CA THR A 302 -0.87 -64.93 -84.84
C THR A 302 -0.40 -63.87 -83.86
N MET A 303 -1.07 -62.72 -83.80
CA MET A 303 -0.63 -61.60 -82.94
C MET A 303 -1.77 -60.62 -82.63
N PRO A 304 -2.07 -60.29 -81.36
CA PRO A 304 -2.81 -59.07 -81.02
C PRO A 304 -2.00 -57.83 -81.46
N LEU A 305 -2.65 -56.89 -82.15
CA LEU A 305 -1.98 -55.69 -82.69
C LEU A 305 -2.50 -54.38 -82.09
N LEU A 306 -3.80 -54.29 -81.82
CA LEU A 306 -4.46 -53.04 -81.40
C LEU A 306 -5.55 -53.32 -80.37
N MET A 307 -5.64 -52.44 -79.37
CA MET A 307 -6.77 -52.37 -78.43
C MET A 307 -7.42 -50.99 -78.51
N TRP A 308 -8.75 -50.93 -78.43
CA TRP A 308 -9.47 -49.68 -78.29
C TRP A 308 -10.73 -49.87 -77.46
N VAL A 309 -11.23 -48.79 -76.87
CA VAL A 309 -12.47 -48.80 -76.08
C VAL A 309 -13.53 -47.99 -76.80
N ASN A 310 -14.76 -48.51 -76.90
CA ASN A 310 -15.91 -47.77 -77.42
C ASN A 310 -17.13 -48.12 -76.55
N GLY A 311 -17.74 -47.09 -75.92
CA GLY A 311 -18.79 -47.25 -74.93
C GLY A 311 -18.35 -48.13 -73.75
N ASN A 312 -19.09 -49.22 -73.50
CA ASN A 312 -18.78 -50.17 -72.42
C ASN A 312 -17.88 -51.35 -72.85
N THR A 313 -17.35 -51.31 -74.08
CA THR A 313 -16.70 -52.47 -74.71
C THR A 313 -15.24 -52.16 -75.04
N VAL A 314 -14.35 -53.02 -74.56
CA VAL A 314 -12.95 -53.07 -74.96
C VAL A 314 -12.81 -54.06 -76.12
N TYR A 315 -12.23 -53.61 -77.22
CA TYR A 315 -12.00 -54.40 -78.43
C TYR A 315 -10.51 -54.71 -78.57
N VAL A 316 -10.17 -55.94 -78.93
CA VAL A 316 -8.79 -56.36 -79.21
C VAL A 316 -8.72 -57.03 -80.57
N ALA A 317 -8.00 -56.41 -81.51
CA ALA A 317 -7.78 -56.96 -82.85
C ALA A 317 -6.58 -57.90 -82.88
N VAL A 318 -6.85 -59.18 -83.14
CA VAL A 318 -5.85 -60.24 -83.33
C VAL A 318 -5.81 -60.63 -84.80
N ARG A 319 -4.64 -60.52 -85.43
CA ARG A 319 -4.42 -61.10 -86.77
C ARG A 319 -3.97 -62.54 -86.63
N SER A 320 -4.39 -63.41 -87.54
CA SER A 320 -3.93 -64.80 -87.62
C SER A 320 -4.07 -65.36 -89.04
N THR A 321 -3.20 -66.29 -89.44
CA THR A 321 -3.46 -67.18 -90.60
C THR A 321 -4.39 -68.35 -90.26
N HIS A 322 -4.66 -68.56 -88.97
CA HIS A 322 -5.52 -69.61 -88.43
C HIS A 322 -6.84 -69.01 -87.96
N GLU A 323 -7.86 -69.85 -87.84
CA GLU A 323 -9.05 -69.47 -87.09
C GLU A 323 -8.78 -69.57 -85.58
N LEU A 324 -9.36 -68.62 -84.84
CA LEU A 324 -9.18 -68.48 -83.40
C LEU A 324 -10.48 -68.77 -82.66
N ASN A 325 -10.41 -69.40 -81.49
CA ASN A 325 -11.57 -69.83 -80.72
C ASN A 325 -11.98 -68.80 -79.66
N TYR A 326 -11.06 -68.46 -78.76
CA TYR A 326 -11.28 -67.50 -77.68
C TYR A 326 -10.01 -66.72 -77.40
N MET A 327 -10.19 -65.58 -76.74
CA MET A 327 -9.10 -64.83 -76.10
C MET A 327 -9.37 -64.74 -74.60
N GLU A 328 -8.31 -64.91 -73.82
CA GLU A 328 -8.26 -64.53 -72.42
C GLU A 328 -7.37 -63.29 -72.28
N LEU A 329 -7.82 -62.29 -71.52
CA LEU A 329 -7.09 -61.07 -71.21
C LEU A 329 -7.31 -60.69 -69.76
N ALA A 330 -6.24 -60.47 -69.00
CA ALA A 330 -6.29 -60.13 -67.57
C ALA A 330 -7.16 -61.10 -66.72
N GLY A 331 -7.21 -62.37 -67.10
CA GLY A 331 -8.03 -63.42 -66.47
C GLY A 331 -9.50 -63.49 -66.93
N VAL A 332 -9.92 -62.61 -67.84
CA VAL A 332 -11.26 -62.63 -68.45
C VAL A 332 -11.21 -63.35 -69.78
N LYS A 333 -11.96 -64.44 -69.93
CA LYS A 333 -12.08 -65.21 -71.18
C LYS A 333 -13.32 -64.79 -71.97
N THR A 334 -13.17 -64.53 -73.26
CA THR A 334 -14.26 -64.20 -74.19
C THR A 334 -14.19 -65.01 -75.49
N THR A 335 -15.34 -65.46 -75.96
CA THR A 335 -15.57 -65.97 -77.32
C THR A 335 -16.28 -64.95 -78.21
N ASP A 336 -16.82 -63.86 -77.64
CA ASP A 336 -17.45 -62.80 -78.42
C ASP A 336 -16.39 -62.12 -79.28
N SER A 337 -16.52 -62.31 -80.59
CA SER A 337 -15.56 -61.84 -81.56
C SER A 337 -16.18 -61.65 -82.94
N ASN A 338 -15.62 -60.70 -83.69
CA ASN A 338 -15.90 -60.52 -85.10
C ASN A 338 -14.77 -61.19 -85.90
N LYS A 339 -15.05 -62.32 -86.55
CA LYS A 339 -14.14 -63.04 -87.44
C LYS A 339 -14.27 -62.55 -88.88
N HIS A 340 -13.23 -61.91 -89.41
CA HIS A 340 -13.19 -61.37 -90.78
C HIS A 340 -12.74 -62.42 -91.80
N ALA A 341 -13.03 -62.17 -93.07
CA ALA A 341 -12.56 -63.02 -94.16
C ALA A 341 -11.03 -62.90 -94.36
N SER A 342 -10.42 -63.91 -95.01
CA SER A 342 -9.02 -63.86 -95.40
C SER A 342 -8.71 -62.64 -96.26
N MET A 343 -7.58 -61.98 -96.02
CA MET A 343 -7.10 -60.75 -96.66
C MET A 343 -8.02 -59.53 -96.53
N GLN A 344 -9.10 -59.59 -95.75
CA GLN A 344 -9.99 -58.44 -95.52
C GLN A 344 -9.31 -57.43 -94.59
N SER A 345 -9.04 -56.22 -95.10
CA SER A 345 -8.64 -55.08 -94.27
C SER A 345 -9.78 -54.68 -93.32
N ILE A 346 -9.42 -54.26 -92.10
CA ILE A 346 -10.34 -53.56 -91.18
C ILE A 346 -9.95 -52.09 -91.07
N PHE A 347 -10.92 -51.22 -90.79
CA PHE A 347 -10.71 -49.79 -90.59
C PHE A 347 -11.04 -49.44 -89.14
N ILE A 348 -10.06 -48.93 -88.39
CA ILE A 348 -10.25 -48.50 -86.99
C ILE A 348 -10.03 -47.00 -86.96
N GLY A 349 -11.06 -46.23 -86.59
CA GLY A 349 -10.97 -44.76 -86.56
C GLY A 349 -10.63 -44.12 -87.91
N GLY A 350 -10.99 -44.77 -89.02
CA GLY A 350 -10.65 -44.34 -90.38
C GLY A 350 -9.29 -44.83 -90.91
N ALA A 351 -8.43 -45.42 -90.07
CA ALA A 351 -7.15 -45.97 -90.51
C ALA A 351 -7.26 -47.43 -90.96
N GLU A 352 -6.83 -47.74 -92.20
CA GLU A 352 -6.78 -49.11 -92.74
C GLU A 352 -5.74 -49.97 -91.98
N LYS A 353 -6.10 -51.22 -91.68
CA LYS A 353 -5.25 -52.26 -91.09
C LYS A 353 -5.37 -53.56 -91.88
N LYS A 354 -4.30 -53.93 -92.59
CA LYS A 354 -4.22 -55.16 -93.39
C LYS A 354 -3.79 -56.35 -92.51
N PRO A 355 -4.41 -57.54 -92.64
CA PRO A 355 -4.14 -58.68 -91.77
C PRO A 355 -2.77 -59.33 -92.00
N ASP A 356 -2.18 -59.16 -93.18
CA ASP A 356 -0.89 -59.71 -93.61
C ASP A 356 0.33 -58.88 -93.17
N ALA A 357 0.13 -57.61 -92.80
CA ALA A 357 1.19 -56.64 -92.57
C ALA A 357 2.17 -57.04 -91.44
N GLY A 358 3.34 -57.58 -91.78
CA GLY A 358 4.34 -58.01 -90.81
C GLY A 358 4.17 -59.45 -90.31
N ILE A 359 3.45 -60.30 -91.07
CA ILE A 359 3.49 -61.75 -90.93
C ILE A 359 4.58 -62.31 -91.88
N GLN A 360 5.42 -63.24 -91.39
CA GLN A 360 6.50 -63.85 -92.19
C GLN A 360 6.08 -65.22 -92.75
N GLY A 361 5.78 -65.32 -94.05
CA GLY A 361 5.51 -66.59 -94.73
C GLY A 361 4.33 -66.49 -95.71
N ASN A 362 3.55 -67.57 -95.86
CA ASN A 362 2.36 -67.55 -96.71
C ASN A 362 1.21 -66.79 -96.03
N THR A 363 0.90 -65.59 -96.51
CA THR A 363 -0.09 -64.70 -95.90
C THR A 363 -1.50 -64.81 -96.49
N LYS A 364 -1.73 -65.64 -97.52
CA LYS A 364 -3.02 -65.70 -98.24
C LYS A 364 -4.25 -65.96 -97.35
N ASP A 365 -4.05 -66.62 -96.21
CA ASP A 365 -5.08 -67.03 -95.25
C ASP A 365 -5.16 -66.08 -94.03
N ALA A 366 -4.34 -65.02 -93.99
CA ALA A 366 -4.28 -64.04 -92.92
C ALA A 366 -5.61 -63.27 -92.80
N ARG A 367 -6.18 -63.24 -91.60
CA ARG A 367 -7.47 -62.61 -91.28
C ARG A 367 -7.44 -61.95 -89.92
N TRP A 368 -8.42 -61.09 -89.66
CA TRP A 368 -8.64 -60.47 -88.35
C TRP A 368 -9.69 -61.26 -87.55
N THR A 369 -9.43 -61.44 -86.25
CA THR A 369 -10.44 -61.75 -85.25
C THR A 369 -10.42 -60.62 -84.22
N VAL A 370 -11.50 -59.86 -84.10
CA VAL A 370 -11.61 -58.77 -83.13
C VAL A 370 -12.46 -59.23 -81.95
N TYR A 371 -11.81 -59.52 -80.83
CA TYR A 371 -12.46 -59.94 -79.59
C TYR A 371 -13.11 -58.74 -78.86
N LYS A 372 -14.22 -59.00 -78.16
CA LYS A 372 -14.94 -58.02 -77.35
C LYS A 372 -14.94 -58.43 -75.88
N PHE A 373 -14.66 -57.47 -75.01
CA PHE A 373 -14.69 -57.61 -73.56
C PHE A 373 -15.56 -56.50 -72.96
N ASN A 374 -16.30 -56.80 -71.90
CA ASN A 374 -16.93 -55.76 -71.09
C ASN A 374 -15.84 -55.02 -70.29
N LYS A 375 -15.80 -53.68 -70.37
CA LYS A 375 -14.82 -52.85 -69.64
C LYS A 375 -14.84 -53.14 -68.13
N ASP A 376 -16.03 -53.36 -67.56
CA ASP A 376 -16.21 -53.49 -66.10
C ASP A 376 -15.76 -54.87 -65.58
N ALA A 377 -15.56 -55.83 -66.50
CA ALA A 377 -15.01 -57.14 -66.17
C ALA A 377 -13.46 -57.17 -66.22
N LEU A 378 -12.83 -56.24 -66.98
CA LEU A 378 -11.38 -56.20 -67.18
C LEU A 378 -10.69 -55.34 -66.12
N ASN A 379 -9.89 -55.98 -65.26
CA ASN A 379 -9.05 -55.27 -64.29
C ASN A 379 -7.71 -54.84 -64.91
N LEU A 380 -7.73 -53.83 -65.78
CA LEU A 380 -6.53 -53.24 -66.37
C LEU A 380 -5.91 -52.21 -65.41
N LEU A 381 -4.58 -52.18 -65.36
CA LEU A 381 -3.76 -51.26 -64.55
C LEU A 381 -2.89 -50.40 -65.49
N ASP A 382 -2.65 -49.14 -65.10
CA ASP A 382 -1.90 -48.17 -65.93
C ASP A 382 -0.48 -48.65 -66.24
N ASN A 383 -0.09 -48.58 -67.51
CA ASN A 383 1.27 -48.91 -67.98
C ASN A 383 1.77 -50.27 -67.44
N ALA A 384 0.84 -51.18 -67.16
CA ALA A 384 1.12 -52.49 -66.60
C ALA A 384 0.99 -53.58 -67.66
N THR A 385 1.61 -54.70 -67.34
CA THR A 385 1.70 -55.85 -68.23
C THR A 385 0.65 -56.89 -67.88
N HIS A 386 -0.28 -57.15 -68.80
CA HIS A 386 -1.43 -58.01 -68.59
C HIS A 386 -1.22 -59.37 -69.24
N LYS A 387 -1.47 -60.46 -68.52
CA LYS A 387 -1.46 -61.79 -69.15
C LYS A 387 -2.57 -61.88 -70.20
N PHE A 388 -2.22 -62.43 -71.36
CA PHE A 388 -3.20 -62.79 -72.38
C PHE A 388 -2.92 -64.19 -72.92
N PHE A 389 -3.96 -64.82 -73.45
CA PHE A 389 -3.88 -66.09 -74.16
C PHE A 389 -4.87 -66.08 -75.34
N VAL A 390 -4.45 -66.58 -76.49
CA VAL A 390 -5.31 -66.76 -77.68
C VAL A 390 -5.21 -68.20 -78.13
N ASP A 391 -6.37 -68.84 -78.26
CA ASP A 391 -6.53 -70.26 -78.61
C ASP A 391 -6.81 -70.42 -80.11
N GLY A 392 -6.03 -71.25 -80.79
CA GLY A 392 -6.19 -71.58 -82.21
C GLY A 392 -6.88 -72.93 -82.43
N ILE A 393 -7.44 -73.15 -83.62
CA ILE A 393 -8.02 -74.46 -83.99
C ILE A 393 -6.92 -75.50 -84.30
N GLY A 394 -6.22 -75.95 -83.25
CA GLY A 394 -5.34 -77.13 -83.25
C GLY A 394 -3.87 -76.93 -83.60
N ASN A 395 -3.07 -77.97 -83.34
CA ASN A 395 -1.63 -78.10 -83.68
C ASN A 395 -0.64 -77.09 -83.07
N GLY A 396 -0.91 -76.54 -81.88
CA GLY A 396 0.10 -75.82 -81.09
C GLY A 396 0.38 -74.38 -81.55
N HIS A 397 -0.59 -73.77 -82.22
CA HIS A 397 -0.56 -72.38 -82.71
C HIS A 397 -1.11 -71.36 -81.69
N ASP A 398 -1.21 -71.72 -80.42
CA ASP A 398 -1.72 -70.83 -79.37
C ASP A 398 -0.71 -69.74 -79.03
N VAL A 399 -1.20 -68.55 -78.70
CA VAL A 399 -0.35 -67.39 -78.35
C VAL A 399 -0.65 -66.95 -76.93
N GLY A 400 0.19 -67.39 -75.99
CA GLY A 400 0.21 -66.92 -74.62
C GLY A 400 1.35 -65.95 -74.38
N GLY A 401 1.11 -64.90 -73.59
CA GLY A 401 2.14 -63.92 -73.29
C GLY A 401 1.68 -62.78 -72.41
N GLN A 402 2.40 -61.67 -72.55
CA GLN A 402 2.24 -60.44 -71.79
C GLN A 402 1.91 -59.29 -72.77
N LEU A 403 0.77 -58.65 -72.55
CA LEU A 403 0.27 -57.52 -73.32
C LEU A 403 0.59 -56.25 -72.54
N VAL A 404 1.44 -55.38 -73.09
CA VAL A 404 1.73 -54.08 -72.48
C VAL A 404 0.71 -53.06 -72.99
N VAL A 405 -0.09 -52.53 -72.06
CA VAL A 405 -1.09 -51.49 -72.33
C VAL A 405 -0.45 -50.14 -72.07
N THR A 406 0.06 -49.50 -73.13
CA THR A 406 0.80 -48.23 -73.04
C THR A 406 -0.15 -47.04 -73.10
N ILE A 407 -0.43 -46.41 -71.95
CA ILE A 407 -1.30 -45.24 -71.87
C ILE A 407 -0.51 -43.97 -72.27
N PRO A 408 -1.07 -43.09 -73.12
CA PRO A 408 -0.46 -41.79 -73.40
C PRO A 408 -0.25 -40.97 -72.12
N ASN A 409 0.99 -40.55 -71.89
CA ASN A 409 1.33 -39.67 -70.79
C ASN A 409 1.18 -38.20 -71.16
N THR A 410 1.05 -37.34 -70.15
CA THR A 410 1.10 -35.88 -70.25
C THR A 410 2.03 -35.30 -69.16
N THR A 411 2.17 -33.99 -69.13
CA THR A 411 2.87 -33.22 -68.10
C THR A 411 1.89 -32.33 -67.37
N VAL A 412 1.96 -32.28 -66.04
CA VAL A 412 1.12 -31.39 -65.22
C VAL A 412 2.01 -30.54 -64.34
N THR A 413 1.87 -29.21 -64.43
CA THR A 413 2.58 -28.25 -63.57
C THR A 413 1.64 -27.73 -62.50
N GLY A 414 2.06 -27.84 -61.24
CA GLY A 414 1.37 -27.29 -60.09
C GLY A 414 2.19 -26.23 -59.38
N ASN A 415 1.51 -25.31 -58.70
CA ASN A 415 2.11 -24.16 -58.04
C ASN A 415 1.82 -24.20 -56.53
N LYS A 416 2.77 -23.74 -55.72
CA LYS A 416 2.58 -23.40 -54.32
C LYS A 416 2.84 -21.91 -54.11
N VAL A 417 1.93 -21.23 -53.43
CA VAL A 417 2.09 -19.82 -53.04
C VAL A 417 1.99 -19.68 -51.52
N TRP A 418 2.82 -18.80 -50.95
CA TRP A 418 2.79 -18.41 -49.55
C TRP A 418 2.52 -16.91 -49.44
N VAL A 419 1.43 -16.54 -48.76
CA VAL A 419 1.03 -15.14 -48.55
C VAL A 419 1.21 -14.78 -47.09
N GLY A 420 2.23 -13.99 -46.78
CA GLY A 420 2.59 -13.63 -45.41
C GLY A 420 3.25 -14.77 -44.61
N GLY A 421 3.65 -14.44 -43.38
CA GLY A 421 4.40 -15.31 -42.48
C GLY A 421 5.86 -15.49 -42.90
N THR A 422 6.74 -15.58 -41.90
CA THR A 422 8.19 -15.82 -42.09
C THR A 422 8.54 -17.30 -42.01
N GLU A 423 7.81 -18.05 -41.18
CA GLU A 423 7.99 -19.49 -41.00
C GLU A 423 7.13 -20.24 -42.02
N ARG A 424 7.76 -21.11 -42.81
CA ARG A 424 7.11 -21.87 -43.88
C ARG A 424 7.42 -23.36 -43.70
N PRO A 425 6.58 -24.12 -42.97
CA PRO A 425 6.83 -25.53 -42.72
C PRO A 425 6.85 -26.35 -44.01
N ALA A 426 7.56 -27.48 -43.97
CA ALA A 426 7.56 -28.43 -45.08
C ALA A 426 6.15 -29.04 -45.24
N ILE A 427 5.60 -28.97 -46.46
CA ILE A 427 4.29 -29.54 -46.80
C ILE A 427 4.45 -30.61 -47.87
N THR A 428 3.51 -31.55 -47.93
CA THR A 428 3.42 -32.53 -49.02
C THR A 428 2.28 -32.16 -49.94
N LEU A 429 2.61 -31.69 -51.14
CA LEU A 429 1.65 -31.57 -52.24
C LEU A 429 1.30 -32.96 -52.79
N GLN A 430 0.05 -33.13 -53.19
CA GLN A 430 -0.52 -34.33 -53.76
C GLN A 430 -1.14 -33.97 -55.11
N LEU A 431 -0.58 -34.51 -56.20
CA LEU A 431 -1.21 -34.45 -57.50
C LEU A 431 -2.31 -35.52 -57.55
N ILE A 432 -3.55 -35.08 -57.61
CA ILE A 432 -4.73 -35.94 -57.58
C ILE A 432 -5.35 -35.96 -58.98
N ALA A 433 -5.57 -37.15 -59.52
CA ALA A 433 -6.33 -37.36 -60.75
C ALA A 433 -7.69 -37.98 -60.44
N GLN A 434 -8.69 -37.63 -61.24
CA GLN A 434 -10.01 -38.23 -61.19
C GLN A 434 -10.61 -38.28 -62.61
N ALA A 435 -11.03 -39.47 -63.04
CA ALA A 435 -11.85 -39.61 -64.25
C ALA A 435 -13.35 -39.55 -63.88
N LEU A 436 -14.21 -39.27 -64.86
CA LEU A 436 -15.64 -39.13 -64.62
C LEU A 436 -16.25 -40.42 -64.08
N GLY A 437 -16.83 -40.37 -62.87
CA GLY A 437 -17.41 -41.53 -62.18
C GLY A 437 -16.42 -42.36 -61.35
N GLU A 438 -15.12 -42.03 -61.35
CA GLU A 438 -14.12 -42.70 -60.51
C GLU A 438 -13.89 -42.01 -59.17
N THR A 439 -13.29 -42.75 -58.23
CA THR A 439 -12.71 -42.19 -57.01
C THR A 439 -11.44 -41.42 -57.31
N LYS A 440 -11.11 -40.44 -56.45
CA LYS A 440 -9.86 -39.67 -56.56
C LYS A 440 -8.65 -40.56 -56.28
N ARG A 441 -7.62 -40.44 -57.13
CA ARG A 441 -6.35 -41.16 -56.99
C ARG A 441 -5.17 -40.18 -56.95
N THR A 442 -4.31 -40.32 -55.95
CA THR A 442 -3.03 -39.62 -55.91
C THR A 442 -2.06 -40.27 -56.91
N LEU A 443 -1.61 -39.51 -57.91
CA LEU A 443 -0.64 -39.97 -58.91
C LEU A 443 0.81 -39.73 -58.50
N GLY A 444 1.04 -38.73 -57.66
CA GLY A 444 2.37 -38.40 -57.16
C GLY A 444 2.29 -37.43 -56.00
N THR A 445 3.33 -37.42 -55.18
CA THR A 445 3.50 -36.46 -54.10
C THR A 445 4.81 -35.71 -54.27
N LYS A 446 4.88 -34.49 -53.73
CA LYS A 446 6.11 -33.70 -53.71
C LYS A 446 6.17 -32.89 -52.44
N VAL A 447 7.25 -33.07 -51.67
CA VAL A 447 7.55 -32.23 -50.53
C VAL A 447 8.08 -30.87 -51.03
N VAL A 448 7.48 -29.79 -50.52
CA VAL A 448 7.94 -28.41 -50.70
C VAL A 448 8.52 -27.96 -49.38
N ASN A 449 9.80 -27.57 -49.38
CA ASN A 449 10.47 -27.08 -48.18
C ASN A 449 10.42 -25.54 -48.23
N GLY A 450 9.82 -24.91 -47.22
CA GLY A 450 9.47 -23.49 -47.28
C GLY A 450 10.63 -22.48 -47.30
N THR A 451 11.87 -22.91 -47.46
CA THR A 451 12.99 -22.07 -47.89
C THR A 451 12.85 -21.55 -49.33
N GLU A 452 11.97 -22.18 -50.12
CA GLU A 452 11.71 -21.78 -51.51
C GLU A 452 10.86 -20.47 -51.58
N THR A 453 10.97 -19.76 -52.71
CA THR A 453 10.44 -18.41 -52.97
C THR A 453 8.93 -18.26 -52.69
N PRO A 454 8.38 -17.04 -52.53
CA PRO A 454 6.95 -16.83 -52.20
C PRO A 454 5.97 -17.50 -53.17
N ALA A 455 6.41 -17.76 -54.41
CA ALA A 455 5.83 -18.79 -55.27
C ALA A 455 6.88 -19.86 -55.60
N TRP A 456 6.44 -21.10 -55.71
CA TRP A 456 7.21 -22.28 -56.11
C TRP A 456 6.40 -23.10 -57.12
N THR A 457 7.06 -23.79 -58.04
CA THR A 457 6.41 -24.55 -59.11
C THR A 457 7.05 -25.93 -59.28
N HIS A 458 6.26 -26.92 -59.69
CA HIS A 458 6.77 -28.26 -59.98
C HIS A 458 5.95 -28.94 -61.07
N THR A 459 6.66 -29.62 -61.98
CA THR A 459 6.08 -30.35 -63.10
C THR A 459 6.21 -31.85 -62.85
N TRP A 460 5.09 -32.53 -62.69
CA TRP A 460 5.02 -33.99 -62.76
C TRP A 460 5.04 -34.40 -64.24
N THR A 461 6.17 -34.96 -64.66
CA THR A 461 6.35 -35.57 -65.98
C THR A 461 5.85 -37.03 -65.98
N TYR A 462 5.39 -37.52 -67.14
CA TYR A 462 4.96 -38.90 -67.34
C TYR A 462 3.71 -39.32 -66.54
N VAL A 463 2.78 -38.39 -66.27
CA VAL A 463 1.50 -38.74 -65.64
C VAL A 463 0.50 -39.26 -66.68
N PRO A 464 -0.27 -40.34 -66.42
CA PRO A 464 -1.22 -40.89 -67.37
C PRO A 464 -2.29 -39.85 -67.72
N LYS A 465 -2.55 -39.64 -69.02
CA LYS A 465 -3.56 -38.71 -69.53
C LYS A 465 -4.99 -39.26 -69.39
N TYR A 466 -5.12 -40.57 -69.31
CA TYR A 466 -6.37 -41.32 -69.27
C TYR A 466 -6.25 -42.47 -68.26
N ASN A 467 -7.39 -42.96 -67.77
CA ASN A 467 -7.45 -44.19 -66.98
C ASN A 467 -7.24 -45.45 -67.88
N PRO A 468 -7.11 -46.66 -67.30
CA PRO A 468 -6.88 -47.90 -68.07
C PRO A 468 -7.95 -48.26 -69.11
N VAL A 469 -9.14 -47.65 -69.01
CA VAL A 469 -10.30 -47.88 -69.89
C VAL A 469 -10.62 -46.67 -70.79
N GLY A 470 -9.72 -45.69 -70.88
CA GLY A 470 -9.79 -44.59 -71.85
C GLY A 470 -10.54 -43.31 -71.44
N SER A 471 -10.99 -43.18 -70.18
CA SER A 471 -11.58 -41.92 -69.69
C SER A 471 -10.48 -40.90 -69.34
N PRO A 472 -10.58 -39.62 -69.75
CA PRO A 472 -9.56 -38.62 -69.44
C PRO A 472 -9.52 -38.28 -67.95
N TYR A 473 -8.31 -38.06 -67.43
CA TYR A 473 -8.10 -37.61 -66.07
C TYR A 473 -8.21 -36.07 -65.99
N THR A 474 -9.06 -35.59 -65.08
CA THR A 474 -8.99 -34.22 -64.58
C THR A 474 -7.99 -34.19 -63.43
N TYR A 475 -7.04 -33.25 -63.47
CA TYR A 475 -6.05 -33.08 -62.40
C TYR A 475 -6.45 -31.97 -61.44
N THR A 476 -6.19 -32.21 -60.16
CA THR A 476 -6.28 -31.23 -59.08
C THR A 476 -5.03 -31.31 -58.22
N LEU A 477 -4.65 -30.19 -57.62
CA LEU A 477 -3.55 -30.15 -56.66
C LEU A 477 -4.13 -29.86 -55.27
N ASP A 478 -3.65 -30.60 -54.27
CA ASP A 478 -3.95 -30.31 -52.87
C ASP A 478 -2.68 -30.51 -52.01
N GLU A 479 -2.70 -30.05 -50.76
CA GLU A 479 -1.71 -30.40 -49.73
C GLU A 479 -2.28 -31.36 -48.70
N ALA A 480 -1.47 -32.34 -48.30
CA ALA A 480 -1.83 -33.39 -47.35
C ALA A 480 -2.13 -32.87 -45.93
N SER A 481 -1.57 -31.72 -45.57
CA SER A 481 -1.78 -31.04 -44.30
C SER A 481 -1.64 -29.53 -44.47
N VAL A 482 -2.45 -28.76 -43.75
CA VAL A 482 -2.32 -27.31 -43.64
C VAL A 482 -1.41 -26.99 -42.44
N PRO A 483 -0.37 -26.16 -42.59
CA PRO A 483 0.48 -25.74 -41.48
C PRO A 483 -0.28 -24.94 -40.41
N PRO A 484 0.23 -24.88 -39.17
CA PRO A 484 -0.29 -23.98 -38.13
C PRO A 484 -0.33 -22.53 -38.59
N ASN A 485 -1.30 -21.76 -38.10
CA ASN A 485 -1.47 -20.32 -38.42
C ASN A 485 -1.64 -19.98 -39.92
N TYR A 486 -1.87 -20.97 -40.78
CA TYR A 486 -2.14 -20.79 -42.20
C TYR A 486 -3.56 -21.24 -42.58
N THR A 487 -4.18 -20.52 -43.51
CA THR A 487 -5.43 -20.93 -44.17
C THR A 487 -5.13 -21.31 -45.62
N LYS A 488 -5.58 -22.51 -46.04
CA LYS A 488 -5.42 -23.03 -47.40
C LYS A 488 -6.53 -22.55 -48.32
N THR A 489 -6.17 -22.12 -49.53
CA THR A 489 -7.10 -21.97 -50.67
C THR A 489 -6.55 -22.72 -51.89
N LEU A 490 -7.46 -23.13 -52.78
CA LEU A 490 -7.16 -23.87 -54.00
C LEU A 490 -7.71 -23.09 -55.20
N ASP A 491 -6.88 -22.86 -56.21
CA ASP A 491 -7.28 -22.31 -57.51
C ASP A 491 -6.64 -23.12 -58.64
N GLY A 492 -7.44 -24.00 -59.26
CA GLY A 492 -6.98 -24.96 -60.28
C GLY A 492 -5.87 -25.88 -59.77
N LEU A 493 -4.64 -25.63 -60.25
CA LEU A 493 -3.42 -26.35 -59.87
C LEU A 493 -2.50 -25.50 -58.96
N THR A 494 -3.03 -24.47 -58.31
CA THR A 494 -2.32 -23.61 -57.36
C THR A 494 -2.87 -23.81 -55.96
N VAL A 495 -2.02 -24.25 -55.03
CA VAL A 495 -2.32 -24.24 -53.59
C VAL A 495 -1.75 -22.95 -53.01
N THR A 496 -2.55 -22.17 -52.29
CA THR A 496 -2.10 -20.95 -51.60
C THR A 496 -2.31 -21.09 -50.11
N ASN A 497 -1.26 -20.84 -49.32
CA ASN A 497 -1.39 -20.73 -47.86
C ASN A 497 -1.21 -19.27 -47.44
N THR A 498 -2.27 -18.70 -46.88
CA THR A 498 -2.29 -17.34 -46.35
C THR A 498 -2.11 -17.37 -44.84
N TYR A 499 -1.10 -16.65 -44.35
CA TYR A 499 -0.77 -16.56 -42.94
C TYR A 499 -1.82 -15.70 -42.22
N ASN A 500 -2.49 -16.30 -41.26
CA ASN A 500 -3.58 -15.71 -40.49
C ASN A 500 -3.56 -16.32 -39.07
N PRO A 501 -2.55 -16.01 -38.24
CA PRO A 501 -2.46 -16.51 -36.87
C PRO A 501 -3.61 -15.98 -36.02
N GLU A 502 -4.14 -16.82 -35.14
CA GLU A 502 -4.98 -16.33 -34.05
C GLU A 502 -4.09 -15.56 -33.06
N GLN A 503 -4.42 -14.29 -32.80
CA GLN A 503 -3.61 -13.42 -31.95
C GLN A 503 -4.26 -13.15 -30.59
N LEU A 504 -3.42 -13.06 -29.57
CA LEU A 504 -3.76 -12.63 -28.22
C LEU A 504 -3.25 -11.20 -28.00
N LYS A 505 -3.99 -10.43 -27.21
CA LYS A 505 -3.55 -9.15 -26.65
C LYS A 505 -3.24 -9.34 -25.17
N ILE A 506 -1.97 -9.24 -24.80
CA ILE A 506 -1.51 -9.30 -23.41
C ILE A 506 -1.39 -7.87 -22.90
N ASN A 507 -2.27 -7.48 -21.98
CA ASN A 507 -2.17 -6.17 -21.33
C ASN A 507 -1.11 -6.23 -20.21
N VAL A 508 -0.40 -5.12 -20.01
CA VAL A 508 0.56 -4.93 -18.92
C VAL A 508 0.28 -3.58 -18.25
N ASN A 509 0.23 -3.58 -16.92
CA ASN A 509 0.02 -2.40 -16.11
C ASN A 509 1.15 -2.25 -15.08
N LYS A 510 1.35 -1.02 -14.62
CA LYS A 510 2.32 -0.67 -13.58
C LYS A 510 1.62 0.08 -12.44
N VAL A 511 1.96 -0.29 -11.22
CA VAL A 511 1.54 0.34 -9.97
C VAL A 511 2.81 0.72 -9.18
N TRP A 512 2.78 1.87 -8.54
CA TRP A 512 3.84 2.36 -7.66
C TRP A 512 3.32 2.43 -6.22
N ILE A 513 4.16 2.01 -5.27
CA ILE A 513 3.97 2.16 -3.83
C ILE A 513 5.16 2.98 -3.33
N GLY A 514 4.91 4.25 -3.05
CA GLY A 514 5.93 5.28 -2.90
C GLY A 514 5.91 6.25 -4.10
N PRO A 515 6.97 7.05 -4.30
CA PRO A 515 7.08 7.93 -5.46
C PRO A 515 7.10 7.14 -6.78
N GLU A 516 6.79 7.80 -7.89
CA GLU A 516 6.92 7.23 -9.23
C GLU A 516 8.31 7.55 -9.79
N ASP A 517 9.05 6.54 -10.27
CA ASP A 517 10.39 6.70 -10.83
C ASP A 517 10.46 6.36 -12.32
N GLY A 518 10.14 7.36 -13.15
CA GLY A 518 10.43 7.37 -14.58
C GLY A 518 9.73 6.30 -15.44
N PRO A 519 9.94 6.34 -16.77
CA PRO A 519 9.38 5.33 -17.67
C PRO A 519 10.03 3.95 -17.45
N VAL A 520 9.23 2.93 -17.16
CA VAL A 520 9.72 1.55 -16.93
C VAL A 520 9.61 0.71 -18.20
N THR A 521 10.55 -0.21 -18.41
CA THR A 521 10.58 -1.08 -19.59
C THR A 521 10.21 -2.52 -19.21
N VAL A 522 9.16 -3.05 -19.84
CA VAL A 522 8.72 -4.44 -19.69
C VAL A 522 9.13 -5.24 -20.94
N ARG A 523 9.70 -6.42 -20.73
CA ARG A 523 10.08 -7.39 -21.77
C ARG A 523 9.06 -8.51 -21.87
N LEU A 524 8.77 -8.96 -23.08
CA LEU A 524 7.95 -10.14 -23.34
C LEU A 524 8.81 -11.42 -23.37
N ILE A 525 8.42 -12.41 -22.57
CA ILE A 525 9.04 -13.73 -22.49
C ILE A 525 8.08 -14.76 -23.13
N ALA A 526 8.58 -15.59 -24.04
CA ALA A 526 7.84 -16.67 -24.70
C ALA A 526 8.56 -18.01 -24.49
N ASP A 527 7.83 -19.02 -24.01
CA ASP A 527 8.36 -20.36 -23.67
C ASP A 527 9.67 -20.31 -22.86
N GLY A 528 9.70 -19.41 -21.87
CA GLY A 528 10.85 -19.18 -20.98
C GLY A 528 12.01 -18.39 -21.58
N ARG A 529 11.92 -17.88 -22.82
CA ARG A 529 12.98 -17.12 -23.50
C ARG A 529 12.57 -15.67 -23.75
N ASP A 530 13.50 -14.74 -23.59
CA ASP A 530 13.30 -13.33 -23.96
C ASP A 530 13.09 -13.23 -25.48
N THR A 531 12.02 -12.55 -25.89
CA THR A 531 11.67 -12.36 -27.31
C THR A 531 12.35 -11.14 -27.94
N GLY A 532 13.02 -10.30 -27.13
CA GLY A 532 13.54 -9.01 -27.54
C GLY A 532 12.45 -7.94 -27.75
N LYS A 533 11.16 -8.28 -27.65
CA LYS A 533 10.05 -7.32 -27.71
C LYS A 533 9.89 -6.65 -26.36
N THR A 534 9.79 -5.33 -26.38
CA THR A 534 9.62 -4.49 -25.19
C THR A 534 8.44 -3.54 -25.33
N VAL A 535 7.89 -3.10 -24.20
CA VAL A 535 6.96 -1.98 -24.10
C VAL A 535 7.38 -1.07 -22.95
N THR A 536 7.25 0.23 -23.15
CA THR A 536 7.56 1.24 -22.13
C THR A 536 6.26 1.74 -21.51
N LEU A 537 6.18 1.65 -20.18
CA LEU A 537 5.06 2.12 -19.38
C LEU A 537 5.49 3.44 -18.70
N ASP A 538 4.65 4.46 -18.79
CA ASP A 538 4.91 5.80 -18.29
C ASP A 538 3.62 6.49 -17.87
N ARG A 539 3.75 7.63 -17.18
CA ARG A 539 2.61 8.42 -16.68
C ARG A 539 1.68 8.90 -17.81
N GLU A 540 2.20 9.23 -19.00
CA GLU A 540 1.38 9.70 -20.14
C GLU A 540 0.45 8.61 -20.66
N LYS A 541 0.89 7.35 -20.63
CA LYS A 541 0.07 6.16 -20.96
C LYS A 541 -0.71 5.60 -19.77
N SER A 542 -0.87 6.38 -18.68
CA SER A 542 -1.49 5.94 -17.43
C SER A 542 -0.90 4.62 -16.91
N TRP A 543 0.42 4.45 -17.04
CA TRP A 543 1.17 3.27 -16.60
C TRP A 543 0.72 1.94 -17.25
N ALA A 544 0.07 2.00 -18.42
CA ALA A 544 -0.48 0.85 -19.12
C ALA A 544 0.12 0.64 -20.53
N GLY A 545 0.11 -0.61 -20.99
CA GLY A 545 0.61 -1.02 -22.30
C GLY A 545 0.09 -2.40 -22.70
N SER A 546 0.47 -2.88 -23.89
CA SER A 546 0.11 -4.23 -24.32
C SER A 546 1.00 -4.79 -25.41
N PHE A 547 1.14 -6.12 -25.44
CA PHE A 547 1.73 -6.87 -26.56
C PHE A 547 0.64 -7.57 -27.38
N THR A 548 0.76 -7.53 -28.71
CA THR A 548 0.01 -8.43 -29.60
C THR A 548 0.91 -9.59 -30.02
N VAL A 549 0.47 -10.82 -29.78
CA VAL A 549 1.27 -12.04 -29.91
C VAL A 549 0.45 -13.16 -30.54
N ASN A 550 1.09 -14.15 -31.16
CA ASN A 550 0.38 -15.31 -31.72
C ASN A 550 -0.04 -16.28 -30.60
N ARG A 551 -1.19 -16.94 -30.72
CA ARG A 551 -1.63 -17.95 -29.74
C ARG A 551 -0.84 -19.26 -29.86
N LEU A 552 -0.50 -19.65 -31.09
CA LEU A 552 0.17 -20.91 -31.40
C LEU A 552 1.53 -20.64 -32.06
N ASP A 553 2.50 -21.52 -31.81
CA ASP A 553 3.82 -21.52 -32.44
C ASP A 553 3.72 -21.92 -33.93
N ASP A 554 4.37 -21.14 -34.80
CA ASP A 554 4.27 -21.27 -36.25
C ASP A 554 4.86 -22.59 -36.80
N LYS A 555 5.76 -23.25 -36.03
CA LYS A 555 6.41 -24.51 -36.44
C LYS A 555 5.67 -25.74 -35.96
N THR A 556 5.21 -25.72 -34.71
CA THR A 556 4.67 -26.90 -34.00
C THR A 556 3.15 -26.87 -33.83
N GLY A 557 2.52 -25.71 -33.98
CA GLY A 557 1.09 -25.49 -33.73
C GLY A 557 0.68 -25.64 -32.27
N LYS A 558 1.64 -25.72 -31.35
CA LYS A 558 1.38 -25.80 -29.90
C LYS A 558 1.09 -24.41 -29.34
N PRO A 559 0.27 -24.28 -28.29
CA PRO A 559 0.10 -23.01 -27.57
C PRO A 559 1.43 -22.49 -27.03
N ILE A 560 1.68 -21.18 -27.21
CA ILE A 560 2.87 -20.52 -26.67
C ILE A 560 2.59 -20.06 -25.23
N SER A 561 3.51 -20.36 -24.31
CA SER A 561 3.45 -19.85 -22.93
C SER A 561 4.08 -18.47 -22.86
N TYR A 562 3.29 -17.44 -22.53
CA TYR A 562 3.78 -16.08 -22.37
C TYR A 562 3.83 -15.65 -20.91
N THR A 563 4.89 -14.91 -20.58
CA THR A 563 4.99 -14.12 -19.36
C THR A 563 5.75 -12.82 -19.67
N VAL A 564 5.92 -11.97 -18.67
CA VAL A 564 6.58 -10.66 -18.81
C VAL A 564 7.63 -10.47 -17.72
N LYS A 565 8.62 -9.63 -18.00
CA LYS A 565 9.67 -9.28 -17.03
C LYS A 565 9.99 -7.79 -17.11
N GLU A 566 9.84 -7.07 -16.01
CA GLU A 566 10.29 -5.69 -15.90
C GLU A 566 11.82 -5.62 -15.80
N VAL A 567 12.41 -4.58 -16.39
CA VAL A 567 13.81 -4.21 -16.17
C VAL A 567 13.93 -3.58 -14.78
N PRO A 568 14.80 -4.10 -13.88
CA PRO A 568 14.87 -3.64 -12.49
C PRO A 568 15.01 -2.12 -12.34
N VAL A 569 14.21 -1.54 -11.45
CA VAL A 569 14.25 -0.11 -11.11
C VAL A 569 15.09 0.07 -9.83
N PRO A 570 16.17 0.88 -9.84
CA PRO A 570 16.99 1.10 -8.66
C PRO A 570 16.18 1.68 -7.48
N GLY A 571 16.35 1.12 -6.28
CA GLY A 571 15.64 1.58 -5.08
C GLY A 571 14.20 1.08 -4.94
N TYR A 572 13.75 0.15 -5.80
CA TYR A 572 12.45 -0.49 -5.69
C TYR A 572 12.52 -2.01 -5.79
N SER A 573 11.67 -2.67 -5.00
CA SER A 573 11.35 -4.09 -5.12
C SER A 573 10.10 -4.30 -5.98
N THR A 574 10.20 -5.19 -6.97
CA THR A 574 9.14 -5.47 -7.96
C THR A 574 8.40 -6.76 -7.65
N GLN A 575 7.06 -6.68 -7.56
CA GLN A 575 6.16 -7.83 -7.54
C GLN A 575 5.41 -7.94 -8.88
N LEU A 576 5.32 -9.14 -9.45
CA LEU A 576 4.52 -9.43 -10.65
C LEU A 576 3.29 -10.25 -10.27
N THR A 577 2.13 -9.82 -10.75
CA THR A 577 0.84 -10.52 -10.60
C THR A 577 0.09 -10.61 -11.94
N GLY A 578 -0.97 -11.42 -12.00
CA GLY A 578 -1.84 -11.53 -13.17
C GLY A 578 -1.50 -12.69 -14.12
N SER A 579 -2.09 -12.66 -15.32
CA SER A 579 -2.02 -13.74 -16.30
C SER A 579 -2.11 -13.24 -17.75
N VAL A 580 -1.87 -14.12 -18.73
CA VAL A 580 -2.09 -13.82 -20.16
C VAL A 580 -3.54 -13.40 -20.46
N LYS A 581 -4.51 -13.94 -19.72
CA LYS A 581 -5.95 -13.68 -19.91
C LYS A 581 -6.39 -12.38 -19.25
N ASP A 582 -5.93 -12.15 -18.02
CA ASP A 582 -6.41 -11.06 -17.16
C ASP A 582 -5.54 -9.80 -17.30
N GLY A 583 -4.40 -9.92 -17.96
CA GLY A 583 -3.31 -8.94 -17.98
C GLY A 583 -2.33 -9.17 -16.83
N PHE A 584 -1.14 -8.61 -16.96
CA PHE A 584 -0.11 -8.63 -15.93
C PHE A 584 0.02 -7.26 -15.26
N THR A 585 0.26 -7.23 -13.96
CA THR A 585 0.52 -5.99 -13.21
C THR A 585 1.83 -6.11 -12.46
N PHE A 586 2.74 -5.16 -12.72
CA PHE A 586 3.94 -4.94 -11.92
C PHE A 586 3.66 -3.91 -10.83
N THR A 587 3.94 -4.27 -9.58
CA THR A 587 3.86 -3.35 -8.44
C THR A 587 5.28 -3.12 -7.94
N ASN A 588 5.77 -1.89 -8.01
CA ASN A 588 7.06 -1.52 -7.40
C ASN A 588 6.84 -0.84 -6.07
N THR A 589 7.53 -1.34 -5.05
CA THR A 589 7.54 -0.77 -3.70
C THR A 589 8.88 -0.10 -3.46
N HIS A 590 8.87 1.16 -3.04
CA HIS A 590 10.09 1.90 -2.74
C HIS A 590 10.78 1.33 -1.50
N ASP A 591 12.05 0.94 -1.62
CA ASP A 591 12.80 0.23 -0.57
C ASP A 591 13.36 1.15 0.53
N GLY A 592 13.17 2.46 0.38
CA GLY A 592 13.66 3.48 1.32
C GLY A 592 13.09 3.33 2.74
N THR A 593 13.99 3.43 3.71
CA THR A 593 13.69 3.38 5.15
C THR A 593 14.10 4.68 5.86
N VAL A 594 13.58 4.88 7.06
CA VAL A 594 13.87 6.01 7.94
C VAL A 594 14.14 5.53 9.37
N ASP A 595 15.02 6.24 10.08
CA ASP A 595 15.38 5.97 11.47
C ASP A 595 14.86 7.12 12.35
N ILE A 596 13.89 6.83 13.21
CA ILE A 596 13.26 7.82 14.08
C ILE A 596 14.03 7.89 15.39
N LYS A 597 14.90 8.90 15.51
CA LYS A 597 15.72 9.16 16.71
C LYS A 597 14.85 9.76 17.82
N VAL A 598 15.14 9.39 19.06
CA VAL A 598 14.44 9.85 20.26
C VAL A 598 15.46 10.19 21.34
N ASN A 599 15.34 11.38 21.91
CA ASN A 599 16.12 11.87 23.05
C ASN A 599 15.17 12.23 24.20
N LYS A 600 15.57 11.97 25.44
CA LYS A 600 14.79 12.26 26.64
C LYS A 600 15.54 13.26 27.54
N VAL A 601 14.79 14.24 28.04
CA VAL A 601 15.23 15.31 28.93
C VAL A 601 14.34 15.31 30.17
N TRP A 602 14.92 15.61 31.32
CA TRP A 602 14.25 15.74 32.61
C TRP A 602 14.49 17.15 33.15
N ILE A 603 13.42 17.77 33.66
CA ILE A 603 13.45 19.01 34.45
C ILE A 603 12.94 18.61 35.84
N GLY A 604 13.84 18.59 36.81
CA GLY A 604 13.69 17.89 38.08
C GLY A 604 14.44 16.54 38.09
N PRO A 605 14.25 15.70 39.11
CA PRO A 605 14.89 14.39 39.18
C PRO A 605 14.49 13.49 38.01
N ALA A 606 15.37 12.58 37.59
CA ALA A 606 15.06 11.59 36.57
C ALA A 606 14.38 10.36 37.20
N ALA A 607 13.38 9.79 36.51
CA ALA A 607 12.89 8.45 36.82
C ALA A 607 13.94 7.38 36.44
N GLU A 608 13.78 6.13 36.88
CA GLU A 608 14.70 5.04 36.51
C GLU A 608 14.73 4.76 35.00
N SER A 609 13.56 4.84 34.35
CA SER A 609 13.41 4.68 32.91
C SER A 609 12.10 5.30 32.44
N VAL A 610 11.94 5.44 31.12
CA VAL A 610 10.67 5.77 30.48
C VAL A 610 10.46 4.92 29.23
N THR A 611 9.20 4.64 28.90
CA THR A 611 8.81 3.91 27.68
C THR A 611 8.18 4.88 26.68
N VAL A 612 8.71 4.88 25.45
CA VAL A 612 8.24 5.68 24.34
C VAL A 612 7.58 4.75 23.31
N SER A 613 6.38 5.08 22.87
CA SER A 613 5.63 4.38 21.83
C SER A 613 5.80 5.10 20.48
N LEU A 614 6.02 4.32 19.41
CA LEU A 614 6.04 4.85 18.05
C LEU A 614 4.64 4.80 17.43
N LEU A 615 4.19 5.92 16.87
CA LEU A 615 2.97 6.04 16.10
C LEU A 615 3.32 6.25 14.61
N ALA A 616 2.49 5.68 13.74
CA ALA A 616 2.52 5.88 12.29
C ALA A 616 1.15 6.40 11.86
N ASP A 617 1.11 7.56 11.20
CA ASP A 617 -0.13 8.23 10.77
C ASP A 617 -1.14 8.40 11.93
N GLY A 618 -0.63 8.73 13.12
CA GLY A 618 -1.41 8.87 14.36
C GLY A 618 -1.89 7.56 14.98
N THR A 619 -1.54 6.40 14.43
CA THR A 619 -1.92 5.07 14.95
C THR A 619 -0.73 4.40 15.65
N PRO A 620 -0.88 3.84 16.87
CA PRO A 620 0.19 3.09 17.54
C PRO A 620 0.69 1.90 16.71
N THR A 621 2.01 1.80 16.54
CA THR A 621 2.64 0.70 15.76
C THR A 621 2.92 -0.56 16.58
N GLY A 622 2.68 -0.52 17.89
CA GLY A 622 3.10 -1.56 18.85
C GLY A 622 4.61 -1.61 19.11
N LYS A 623 5.43 -0.79 18.43
CA LYS A 623 6.86 -0.66 18.72
C LYS A 623 7.08 0.30 19.89
N THR A 624 7.86 -0.14 20.87
CA THR A 624 8.29 0.67 22.02
C THR A 624 9.81 0.78 22.11
N LEU A 625 10.27 1.84 22.77
CA LEU A 625 11.68 2.13 23.05
C LEU A 625 11.80 2.52 24.52
N ILE A 626 12.69 1.87 25.26
CA ILE A 626 12.96 2.19 26.66
C ILE A 626 14.19 3.10 26.72
N LEU A 627 14.06 4.25 27.36
CA LEU A 627 15.13 5.21 27.60
C LEU A 627 15.47 5.24 29.09
N ASN A 628 16.76 5.27 29.43
CA ASN A 628 17.28 5.28 30.80
C ASN A 628 18.72 5.82 30.83
N GLU A 629 19.30 5.98 32.02
CA GLU A 629 20.68 6.45 32.18
C GLU A 629 21.70 5.55 31.44
N GLY A 630 21.47 4.23 31.40
CA GLY A 630 22.35 3.26 30.74
C GLY A 630 22.40 3.36 29.21
N ASN A 631 21.46 4.07 28.58
CA ASN A 631 21.53 4.47 27.17
C ASN A 631 21.65 5.99 27.00
N ASP A 632 22.13 6.69 28.02
CA ASP A 632 22.27 8.15 28.07
C ASP A 632 20.98 8.89 27.68
N TRP A 633 19.81 8.31 27.99
CA TRP A 633 18.49 8.83 27.65
C TRP A 633 18.22 9.01 26.15
N ARG A 634 18.89 8.23 25.28
CA ARG A 634 18.78 8.31 23.81
C ARG A 634 18.64 6.95 23.14
N GLY A 635 17.89 6.93 22.04
CA GLY A 635 17.66 5.73 21.23
C GLY A 635 17.06 6.04 19.87
N ALA A 636 16.70 5.01 19.10
CA ALA A 636 16.04 5.18 17.80
C ALA A 636 15.18 3.97 17.44
N PHE A 637 14.11 4.20 16.67
CA PHE A 637 13.40 3.18 15.92
C PHE A 637 13.97 3.13 14.50
N SER A 638 14.85 2.15 14.23
CA SER A 638 15.55 2.05 12.95
C SER A 638 14.85 1.15 11.92
N GLY A 639 15.14 1.40 10.64
CA GLY A 639 14.71 0.55 9.53
C GLY A 639 13.19 0.58 9.26
N LEU A 640 12.52 1.66 9.64
CA LEU A 640 11.09 1.84 9.41
C LEU A 640 10.83 2.17 7.94
N ARG A 641 9.73 1.70 7.35
CA ARG A 641 9.40 2.03 5.94
C ARG A 641 9.15 3.52 5.80
N LYS A 642 9.69 4.15 4.76
CA LYS A 642 9.38 5.56 4.49
C LYS A 642 7.96 5.74 3.92
N TYR A 643 7.46 4.76 3.17
CA TYR A 643 6.15 4.80 2.50
C TYR A 643 5.26 3.65 2.95
N ASP A 644 3.95 3.91 3.08
CA ASP A 644 2.95 2.90 3.42
C ASP A 644 2.82 1.87 2.30
N ALA A 645 2.74 0.60 2.69
CA ALA A 645 2.77 -0.54 1.77
C ALA A 645 1.46 -0.80 1.01
N LYS A 646 0.40 -0.03 1.27
CA LYS A 646 -0.91 -0.16 0.60
C LYS A 646 -1.24 1.06 -0.27
N THR A 647 -0.96 2.25 0.24
CA THR A 647 -1.30 3.54 -0.37
C THR A 647 -0.14 4.20 -1.09
N GLY A 648 1.11 3.87 -0.72
CA GLY A 648 2.30 4.55 -1.22
C GLY A 648 2.52 5.96 -0.67
N ALA A 649 1.69 6.44 0.25
CA ALA A 649 1.88 7.72 0.93
C ALA A 649 3.11 7.68 1.85
N GLU A 650 3.74 8.84 2.09
CA GLU A 650 4.83 8.96 3.07
C GLU A 650 4.26 8.86 4.49
N ILE A 651 4.86 8.00 5.33
CA ILE A 651 4.32 7.70 6.66
C ILE A 651 4.68 8.84 7.63
N ALA A 652 3.66 9.47 8.22
CA ALA A 652 3.83 10.48 9.25
C ALA A 652 4.15 9.82 10.61
N TYR A 653 5.43 9.58 10.87
CA TYR A 653 5.88 9.08 12.17
C TYR A 653 5.80 10.14 13.27
N SER A 654 5.34 9.73 14.44
CA SER A 654 5.40 10.51 15.69
C SER A 654 5.69 9.59 16.88
N VAL A 655 5.94 10.18 18.04
CA VAL A 655 6.19 9.44 19.28
C VAL A 655 5.31 9.95 20.41
N GLU A 656 4.91 9.04 21.29
CA GLU A 656 4.12 9.29 22.48
C GLU A 656 4.84 8.69 23.69
N GLU A 657 4.82 9.39 24.83
CA GLU A 657 5.40 8.87 26.06
C GLU A 657 4.34 8.13 26.90
N VAL A 658 4.69 6.95 27.43
CA VAL A 658 3.86 6.29 28.45
C VAL A 658 3.93 7.14 29.72
N ARG A 659 2.76 7.55 30.23
CA ARG A 659 2.60 8.44 31.39
C ARG A 659 3.54 8.07 32.55
N VAL A 660 4.39 9.02 32.93
CA VAL A 660 5.18 8.97 34.16
C VAL A 660 4.40 9.68 35.28
N PRO A 661 4.21 9.09 36.47
CA PRO A 661 3.60 9.76 37.62
C PRO A 661 4.39 11.02 38.03
N ASP A 662 3.69 12.08 38.43
CA ASP A 662 4.24 13.36 38.91
C ASP A 662 5.09 14.15 37.89
N TYR A 663 4.92 13.89 36.58
CA TYR A 663 5.50 14.69 35.50
C TYR A 663 4.48 15.06 34.41
N SER A 664 4.61 16.26 33.86
CA SER A 664 4.01 16.65 32.57
C SER A 664 4.98 16.39 31.41
N PRO A 665 4.61 15.58 30.42
CA PRO A 665 5.43 15.33 29.24
C PRO A 665 5.21 16.38 28.14
N LYS A 666 6.27 16.68 27.39
CA LYS A 666 6.26 17.56 26.21
C LYS A 666 7.12 16.98 25.09
N VAL A 667 6.51 16.70 23.94
CA VAL A 667 7.21 16.19 22.75
C VAL A 667 7.52 17.35 21.79
N THR A 668 8.73 17.39 21.25
CA THR A 668 9.19 18.35 20.23
C THR A 668 10.05 17.66 19.17
N GLY A 669 10.27 18.30 18.02
CA GLY A 669 11.09 17.77 16.92
C GLY A 669 10.28 17.13 15.79
N SER A 670 10.95 16.35 14.93
CA SER A 670 10.36 15.74 13.73
C SER A 670 11.05 14.41 13.39
N PRO A 671 10.47 13.58 12.48
CA PRO A 671 11.14 12.38 11.95
C PRO A 671 12.56 12.63 11.40
N GLU A 672 12.78 13.78 10.76
CA GLU A 672 14.03 14.14 10.09
C GLU A 672 15.12 14.59 11.08
N THR A 673 14.71 15.32 12.12
CA THR A 673 15.59 15.92 13.14
C THR A 673 15.76 15.06 14.39
N GLY A 674 14.86 14.10 14.59
CA GLY A 674 14.66 13.38 15.84
C GLY A 674 13.63 14.06 16.74
N PHE A 675 13.04 13.29 17.65
CA PHE A 675 12.14 13.78 18.68
C PHE A 675 12.87 13.98 20.01
N THR A 676 12.53 15.06 20.73
CA THR A 676 12.94 15.27 22.12
C THR A 676 11.71 15.29 23.02
N LEU A 677 11.72 14.42 24.02
CA LEU A 677 10.72 14.32 25.08
C LEU A 677 11.28 15.03 26.32
N THR A 678 10.60 16.06 26.79
CA THR A 678 10.95 16.76 28.03
C THR A 678 9.86 16.48 29.07
N ASN A 679 10.25 16.02 30.25
CA ASN A 679 9.31 15.92 31.39
C ASN A 679 9.69 16.94 32.44
N THR A 680 8.70 17.74 32.85
CA THR A 680 8.81 18.67 33.97
C THR A 680 8.16 18.06 35.18
N ASN A 681 8.87 18.04 36.32
CA ASN A 681 8.33 17.56 37.57
C ASN A 681 7.21 18.49 38.06
N ASP A 682 6.06 17.91 38.41
CA ASP A 682 4.88 18.63 38.93
C ASP A 682 4.52 18.17 40.36
N ALA A 683 5.45 17.51 41.07
CA ALA A 683 5.25 17.18 42.46
C ALA A 683 5.12 18.47 43.28
N THR A 684 4.08 18.53 44.11
CA THR A 684 3.80 19.66 45.00
C THR A 684 4.03 19.32 46.45
N THR A 685 4.28 20.36 47.24
CA THR A 685 4.41 20.32 48.69
C THR A 685 3.53 21.42 49.30
N SER A 686 3.60 21.55 50.62
CA SER A 686 2.90 22.60 51.35
C SER A 686 3.75 23.15 52.48
N VAL A 687 3.58 24.45 52.76
CA VAL A 687 4.30 25.17 53.80
C VAL A 687 3.29 25.62 54.85
N ASP A 688 3.29 24.95 56.00
CA ASP A 688 2.49 25.35 57.16
C ASP A 688 3.22 26.46 57.94
N VAL A 689 2.45 27.42 58.47
CA VAL A 689 2.96 28.53 59.28
C VAL A 689 2.09 28.81 60.50
N ARG A 690 2.73 29.06 61.65
CA ARG A 690 2.12 29.54 62.88
C ARG A 690 2.71 30.89 63.29
N LYS A 691 1.86 31.78 63.81
CA LYS A 691 2.25 33.00 64.49
C LYS A 691 2.28 32.79 66.01
N GLU A 692 3.33 33.27 66.66
CA GLU A 692 3.43 33.33 68.11
C GLU A 692 3.65 34.78 68.57
N TRP A 693 3.17 35.09 69.78
CA TRP A 693 3.28 36.39 70.43
C TRP A 693 3.91 36.23 71.81
N VAL A 694 4.96 37.00 72.08
CA VAL A 694 5.57 37.14 73.41
C VAL A 694 5.26 38.56 73.90
N GLY A 695 4.08 38.70 74.49
CA GLY A 695 3.45 39.99 74.81
C GLY A 695 1.96 39.97 74.46
N PRO A 696 1.29 41.13 74.41
CA PRO A 696 -0.09 41.21 73.91
C PRO A 696 -0.15 40.93 72.40
N GLU A 697 -1.31 40.53 71.89
CA GLU A 697 -1.53 40.36 70.45
C GLU A 697 -1.77 41.72 69.79
N ALA A 698 -1.05 42.04 68.70
CA ALA A 698 -1.12 43.36 68.07
C ALA A 698 -2.11 43.49 66.89
N GLY A 699 -2.92 42.46 66.64
CA GLY A 699 -3.86 42.39 65.51
C GLY A 699 -3.40 41.42 64.40
N PRO A 700 -4.22 41.20 63.36
CA PRO A 700 -3.90 40.27 62.28
C PRO A 700 -2.63 40.69 61.54
N VAL A 701 -1.83 39.72 61.13
CA VAL A 701 -0.54 39.93 60.46
C VAL A 701 -0.47 39.15 59.16
N THR A 702 0.18 39.74 58.16
CA THR A 702 0.34 39.14 56.83
C THR A 702 1.70 38.46 56.74
N ILE A 703 1.69 37.15 56.50
CA ILE A 703 2.89 36.38 56.19
C ILE A 703 2.96 36.18 54.68
N GLU A 704 4.11 36.48 54.10
CA GLU A 704 4.43 36.31 52.68
C GLU A 704 5.38 35.13 52.48
N LEU A 705 5.14 34.35 51.44
CA LEU A 705 5.97 33.23 51.03
C LEU A 705 7.12 33.71 50.13
N LEU A 706 8.31 33.18 50.37
CA LEU A 706 9.46 33.35 49.48
C LEU A 706 9.87 32.01 48.88
N ALA A 707 10.21 32.01 47.60
CA ALA A 707 10.85 30.90 46.89
C ALA A 707 12.31 31.31 46.63
N ASP A 708 13.26 30.52 47.12
CA ASP A 708 14.71 30.74 46.96
C ASP A 708 15.22 32.13 47.41
N GLY A 709 14.45 32.79 48.27
CA GLY A 709 14.73 34.12 48.82
C GLY A 709 14.04 35.28 48.09
N GLU A 710 13.32 35.02 46.99
CA GLU A 710 12.48 36.01 46.30
C GLU A 710 11.00 35.85 46.69
N ALA A 711 10.28 36.96 46.83
CA ALA A 711 8.86 36.94 47.19
C ALA A 711 8.01 36.35 46.06
N THR A 712 7.16 35.37 46.37
CA THR A 712 6.23 34.78 45.38
C THR A 712 5.00 35.64 45.13
N GLY A 713 4.73 36.61 46.02
CA GLY A 713 3.48 37.36 46.07
C GLY A 713 2.31 36.58 46.69
N GLU A 714 2.51 35.33 47.12
CA GLU A 714 1.52 34.60 47.92
C GLU A 714 1.59 35.04 49.37
N THR A 715 0.43 35.33 49.95
CA THR A 715 0.31 35.78 51.35
C THR A 715 -0.79 35.04 52.10
N VAL A 716 -0.56 34.75 53.38
CA VAL A 716 -1.58 34.27 54.32
C VAL A 716 -1.71 35.23 55.49
N VAL A 717 -2.95 35.57 55.86
CA VAL A 717 -3.23 36.43 57.02
C VAL A 717 -3.46 35.55 58.24
N LEU A 718 -2.70 35.78 59.32
CA LEU A 718 -2.80 35.06 60.58
C LEU A 718 -3.48 35.93 61.63
N SER A 719 -4.44 35.37 62.36
CA SER A 719 -5.27 36.11 63.34
C SER A 719 -5.79 35.18 64.44
N GLY A 720 -6.39 35.73 65.50
CA GLY A 720 -7.08 34.93 66.50
C GLY A 720 -8.22 34.06 65.95
N GLU A 721 -8.79 34.38 64.78
CA GLU A 721 -9.88 33.61 64.16
C GLU A 721 -9.40 32.28 63.56
N ASN A 722 -8.17 32.23 63.02
CA ASN A 722 -7.55 31.00 62.50
C ASN A 722 -6.57 30.37 63.50
N ASN A 723 -6.73 30.69 64.80
CA ASN A 723 -5.83 30.27 65.88
C ASN A 723 -4.35 30.56 65.56
N TRP A 724 -4.09 31.70 64.92
CA TRP A 724 -2.76 32.13 64.49
C TRP A 724 -2.04 31.13 63.58
N SER A 725 -2.79 30.34 62.79
CA SER A 725 -2.25 29.30 61.92
C SER A 725 -2.80 29.40 60.49
N GLY A 726 -1.95 29.09 59.53
CA GLY A 726 -2.27 29.15 58.10
C GLY A 726 -1.26 28.35 57.29
N ALA A 727 -1.47 28.25 55.98
CA ALA A 727 -0.57 27.47 55.14
C ALA A 727 -0.69 27.82 53.65
N PHE A 728 0.40 27.57 52.95
CA PHE A 728 0.49 27.57 51.49
C PHE A 728 0.41 26.12 51.00
N ARG A 729 -0.32 25.88 49.90
CA ARG A 729 -0.63 24.54 49.35
C ARG A 729 -0.27 24.50 47.86
N ASP A 730 -0.15 23.30 47.31
CA ASP A 730 0.11 23.06 45.88
C ASP A 730 1.39 23.75 45.34
N LEU A 731 2.38 23.96 46.22
CA LEU A 731 3.65 24.60 45.90
C LEU A 731 4.58 23.64 45.16
N ARG A 732 5.12 24.01 44.00
CA ARG A 732 6.05 23.15 43.23
C ARG A 732 7.29 22.81 44.05
N MET A 733 7.68 21.53 44.07
CA MET A 733 8.93 21.11 44.71
C MET A 733 10.18 21.47 43.90
N TYR A 734 10.03 21.65 42.58
CA TYR A 734 11.11 21.95 41.65
C TYR A 734 10.71 23.07 40.71
N ASP A 735 11.68 23.90 40.34
CA ASP A 735 11.48 24.96 39.35
C ASP A 735 11.19 24.37 37.97
N ALA A 736 10.25 25.00 37.26
CA ALA A 736 9.67 24.46 36.03
C ALA A 736 10.56 24.63 34.78
N GLU A 737 11.62 25.45 34.86
CA GLU A 737 12.57 25.69 33.77
C GLU A 737 13.93 25.02 34.02
N THR A 738 14.47 25.15 35.23
CA THR A 738 15.79 24.65 35.62
C THR A 738 15.74 23.24 36.23
N GLY A 739 14.66 22.88 36.92
CA GLY A 739 14.54 21.63 37.65
C GLY A 739 15.28 21.61 39.00
N GLU A 740 15.80 22.76 39.45
CA GLU A 740 16.38 22.89 40.79
C GLU A 740 15.29 22.81 41.87
N ALA A 741 15.63 22.30 43.06
CA ALA A 741 14.67 22.14 44.15
C ALA A 741 14.39 23.49 44.82
N ILE A 742 13.12 23.92 44.82
CA ILE A 742 12.71 25.24 45.34
C ILE A 742 12.79 25.22 46.86
N ARG A 743 13.52 26.18 47.43
CA ARG A 743 13.59 26.38 48.88
C ARG A 743 12.58 27.43 49.32
N TYR A 744 11.47 26.99 49.90
CA TYR A 744 10.50 27.89 50.52
C TYR A 744 10.94 28.40 51.90
N THR A 745 10.67 29.68 52.15
CA THR A 745 10.75 30.35 53.46
C THR A 745 9.60 31.35 53.60
N VAL A 746 9.43 31.96 54.78
CA VAL A 746 8.38 32.96 55.03
C VAL A 746 8.95 34.24 55.65
N THR A 747 8.27 35.37 55.42
CA THR A 747 8.51 36.65 56.10
C THR A 747 7.19 37.26 56.57
N GLU A 748 7.20 38.02 57.66
CA GLU A 748 6.11 38.94 57.99
C GLU A 748 6.26 40.22 57.15
N SER A 749 5.24 40.60 56.38
CA SER A 749 5.33 41.74 55.44
C SER A 749 5.38 43.10 56.15
N GLU A 750 4.69 43.22 57.29
CA GLU A 750 4.69 44.41 58.15
C GLU A 750 4.77 43.98 59.62
N VAL A 751 5.94 44.18 60.24
CA VAL A 751 6.14 43.96 61.68
C VAL A 751 5.54 45.15 62.44
N PRO A 752 4.63 44.96 63.42
CA PRO A 752 4.03 46.08 64.15
C PRO A 752 5.07 46.86 64.95
N GLU A 753 4.98 48.20 64.98
CA GLU A 753 6.02 49.13 65.46
C GLU A 753 6.61 48.86 66.86
N ARG A 754 5.95 48.05 67.70
CA ARG A 754 6.34 47.73 69.07
C ARG A 754 6.94 46.33 69.24
N TYR A 755 7.22 45.62 68.14
CA TYR A 755 7.66 44.23 68.16
C TYR A 755 8.94 44.02 67.36
N GLU A 756 9.75 43.08 67.81
CA GLU A 756 10.78 42.46 66.99
C GLU A 756 10.28 41.09 66.49
N VAL A 757 10.50 40.79 65.21
CA VAL A 757 10.14 39.51 64.59
C VAL A 757 11.33 38.55 64.62
N SER A 758 11.04 37.28 64.87
CA SER A 758 12.00 36.19 64.76
C SER A 758 11.36 34.98 64.08
N TYR A 759 12.18 34.16 63.42
CA TYR A 759 11.74 33.02 62.62
C TYR A 759 12.38 31.74 63.16
N SER A 760 11.59 30.69 63.35
CA SER A 760 12.07 29.36 63.71
C SER A 760 11.24 28.27 63.02
N THR A 761 11.58 27.00 63.27
CA THR A 761 10.90 25.84 62.67
C THR A 761 10.45 24.90 63.77
N GLY A 762 9.18 24.46 63.74
CA GLY A 762 8.60 23.53 64.69
C GLY A 762 9.09 22.08 64.51
N GLU A 763 8.79 21.21 65.47
CA GLU A 763 9.16 19.79 65.44
C GLU A 763 8.55 19.02 64.25
N ASN A 764 7.44 19.52 63.70
CA ASN A 764 6.73 19.03 62.52
C ASN A 764 7.21 19.65 61.19
N GLY A 765 8.15 20.61 61.22
CA GLY A 765 8.63 21.34 60.04
C GLY A 765 7.85 22.61 59.67
N GLU A 766 6.83 23.01 60.44
CA GLU A 766 6.12 24.27 60.20
C GLU A 766 7.01 25.49 60.49
N PHE A 767 6.81 26.61 59.79
CA PHE A 767 7.47 27.87 60.15
C PHE A 767 6.76 28.53 61.31
N ILE A 768 7.53 28.98 62.30
CA ILE A 768 7.03 29.72 63.46
C ILE A 768 7.55 31.15 63.35
N VAL A 769 6.64 32.10 63.22
CA VAL A 769 6.94 33.54 63.19
C VAL A 769 6.59 34.12 64.56
N THR A 770 7.59 34.50 65.36
CA THR A 770 7.40 34.95 66.75
C THR A 770 7.66 36.44 66.87
N ASN A 771 6.66 37.19 67.37
CA ASN A 771 6.80 38.62 67.63
C ASN A 771 6.94 38.85 69.13
N THR A 772 8.06 39.43 69.53
CA THR A 772 8.37 39.76 70.93
C THR A 772 8.12 41.24 71.16
N ALA A 773 7.32 41.58 72.16
CA ALA A 773 7.06 42.97 72.52
C ALA A 773 8.34 43.64 73.02
N ILE A 774 8.69 44.78 72.44
CA ILE A 774 9.86 45.56 72.83
C ILE A 774 9.51 46.34 74.10
N SER A 775 9.94 45.85 75.26
CA SER A 775 9.75 46.55 76.54
C SER A 775 10.89 47.51 76.86
N GLY A 776 10.60 48.57 77.62
CA GLY A 776 11.58 49.50 78.18
C GLY A 776 11.89 49.27 79.67
N SER A 777 12.73 50.12 80.23
CA SER A 777 13.09 50.17 81.65
C SER A 777 13.03 51.59 82.21
N LEU A 778 12.74 51.72 83.50
CA LEU A 778 12.83 52.97 84.26
C LEU A 778 13.75 52.77 85.46
N THR A 779 14.92 53.42 85.43
CA THR A 779 15.78 53.59 86.60
C THR A 779 15.49 54.93 87.26
N VAL A 780 15.01 54.90 88.50
CA VAL A 780 14.84 56.09 89.35
C VAL A 780 16.05 56.22 90.26
N THR A 781 16.63 57.41 90.36
CA THR A 781 17.71 57.73 91.32
C THR A 781 17.22 58.81 92.29
N LYS A 782 17.03 58.45 93.56
CA LYS A 782 16.60 59.33 94.62
C LYS A 782 17.80 60.04 95.26
N VAL A 783 17.78 61.36 95.28
CA VAL A 783 18.84 62.21 95.89
C VAL A 783 18.26 63.35 96.73
N ASP A 784 19.14 64.08 97.43
CA ASP A 784 18.86 65.38 98.04
C ASP A 784 19.34 66.57 97.19
N GLU A 785 19.24 67.80 97.72
CA GLU A 785 19.65 69.04 97.06
C GLU A 785 21.16 69.17 96.81
N ALA A 786 22.00 68.32 97.42
CA ALA A 786 23.43 68.24 97.15
C ALA A 786 23.76 67.16 96.08
N GLY A 787 22.78 66.32 95.71
CA GLY A 787 22.96 65.17 94.83
C GLY A 787 23.38 63.89 95.55
N ASP A 788 23.39 63.87 96.89
CA ASP A 788 23.72 62.67 97.66
C ASP A 788 22.53 61.67 97.66
N PRO A 789 22.79 60.35 97.52
CA PRO A 789 21.72 59.36 97.37
C PRO A 789 20.92 59.14 98.66
N LEU A 790 19.59 59.08 98.53
CA LEU A 790 18.67 58.87 99.67
C LEU A 790 18.00 57.51 99.64
N ALA A 791 18.17 56.74 100.71
CA ALA A 791 17.50 55.47 100.94
C ALA A 791 16.12 55.65 101.62
N GLY A 792 15.20 54.72 101.37
CA GLY A 792 13.92 54.65 102.08
C GLY A 792 12.78 55.51 101.52
N ALA A 793 12.94 56.12 100.34
CA ALA A 793 11.81 56.69 99.59
C ALA A 793 10.98 55.55 99.00
N GLU A 794 9.65 55.54 99.21
CA GLU A 794 8.75 54.58 98.56
C GLU A 794 8.08 55.23 97.36
N PHE A 795 8.09 54.53 96.23
CA PHE A 795 7.47 54.95 94.97
C PHE A 795 6.48 53.91 94.46
N GLU A 796 5.44 54.41 93.80
CA GLU A 796 4.54 53.64 92.94
C GLU A 796 4.69 54.14 91.51
N LEU A 797 4.97 53.22 90.57
CA LEU A 797 4.85 53.49 89.14
C LEU A 797 3.43 53.11 88.70
N ARG A 798 2.65 54.08 88.25
CA ARG A 798 1.26 53.91 87.81
C ARG A 798 1.12 54.07 86.30
N ASN A 799 0.20 53.36 85.66
CA ASN A 799 -0.13 53.59 84.25
C ASN A 799 -1.10 54.78 84.08
N GLN A 800 -1.52 55.08 82.84
CA GLN A 800 -2.49 56.15 82.53
C GLN A 800 -3.84 55.97 83.23
N ASP A 801 -4.28 54.73 83.49
CA ASP A 801 -5.53 54.42 84.20
C ASP A 801 -5.41 54.58 85.73
N GLY A 802 -4.22 54.95 86.23
CA GLY A 802 -3.92 55.07 87.64
C GLY A 802 -3.67 53.74 88.36
N THR A 803 -3.60 52.63 87.63
CA THR A 803 -3.27 51.30 88.18
C THR A 803 -1.78 51.23 88.51
N VAL A 804 -1.45 50.74 89.71
CA VAL A 804 -0.05 50.53 90.14
C VAL A 804 0.53 49.33 89.39
N ILE A 805 1.54 49.57 88.57
CA ILE A 805 2.24 48.58 87.73
C ILE A 805 3.49 48.03 88.44
N GLY A 806 4.10 48.85 89.30
CA GLY A 806 5.19 48.43 90.17
C GLY A 806 5.31 49.33 91.38
N THR A 807 5.90 48.80 92.45
CA THR A 807 6.32 49.60 93.62
C THR A 807 7.79 49.34 93.90
N GLY A 808 8.46 50.32 94.51
CA GLY A 808 9.87 50.20 94.86
C GLY A 808 10.26 51.11 96.01
N THR A 809 11.34 50.74 96.69
CA THR A 809 11.92 51.53 97.79
C THR A 809 13.37 51.84 97.45
N SER A 810 13.81 53.09 97.58
CA SER A 810 15.17 53.48 97.20
C SER A 810 16.21 52.80 98.10
N GLY A 811 17.19 52.16 97.47
CA GLY A 811 18.29 51.47 98.14
C GLY A 811 19.31 52.43 98.77
N ALA A 812 20.39 51.86 99.35
CA ALA A 812 21.51 52.63 99.91
C ALA A 812 22.29 53.44 98.85
N ASP A 813 22.13 53.11 97.57
CA ASP A 813 22.66 53.85 96.41
C ASP A 813 21.62 54.81 95.80
N GLY A 814 20.46 54.97 96.46
CA GLY A 814 19.35 55.82 96.02
C GLY A 814 18.50 55.22 94.89
N LYS A 815 18.81 54.02 94.37
CA LYS A 815 18.19 53.54 93.12
C LYS A 815 16.96 52.67 93.32
N ILE A 816 16.12 52.68 92.30
CA ILE A 816 14.99 51.77 92.04
C ILE A 816 15.01 51.48 90.54
N ILE A 817 14.76 50.23 90.14
CA ILE A 817 14.68 49.84 88.72
C ILE A 817 13.33 49.14 88.50
N PHE A 818 12.63 49.56 87.47
CA PHE A 818 11.43 48.92 86.93
C PHE A 818 11.77 48.43 85.52
N GLU A 819 11.73 47.11 85.30
CA GLU A 819 12.06 46.46 84.02
C GLU A 819 10.80 45.94 83.33
N ASN A 820 10.92 45.57 82.05
CA ASN A 820 9.83 44.99 81.24
C ASN A 820 8.57 45.87 81.19
N LEU A 821 8.76 47.18 81.03
CA LEU A 821 7.67 48.15 80.94
C LEU A 821 7.20 48.29 79.49
N ASP A 822 5.89 48.16 79.26
CA ASP A 822 5.28 48.41 77.96
C ASP A 822 5.47 49.86 77.48
N TRP A 823 5.25 50.11 76.19
CA TRP A 823 5.26 51.47 75.66
C TRP A 823 3.99 52.22 76.07
N GLY A 824 4.17 53.30 76.83
CA GLY A 824 3.07 54.09 77.35
C GLY A 824 3.56 55.29 78.15
N ASN A 825 2.59 56.02 78.71
CA ASN A 825 2.87 57.04 79.72
C ASN A 825 2.60 56.46 81.10
N TYR A 826 3.52 56.70 82.02
CA TYR A 826 3.44 56.29 83.41
C TYR A 826 3.56 57.51 84.32
N LEU A 827 3.01 57.40 85.52
CA LEU A 827 3.12 58.38 86.59
C LEU A 827 3.94 57.75 87.71
N LEU A 828 5.15 58.27 87.92
CA LEU A 828 5.97 57.92 89.07
C LEU A 828 5.53 58.79 90.25
N VAL A 829 4.96 58.16 91.28
CA VAL A 829 4.42 58.80 92.47
C VAL A 829 5.28 58.43 93.67
N GLU A 830 5.92 59.40 94.32
CA GLU A 830 6.49 59.18 95.65
C GLU A 830 5.32 59.07 96.65
N THR A 831 5.20 57.92 97.32
CA THR A 831 4.15 57.69 98.34
C THR A 831 4.66 57.96 99.76
N LYS A 832 5.99 57.91 99.95
CA LYS A 832 6.65 58.20 101.22
C LYS A 832 8.06 58.74 100.97
N ALA A 833 8.37 59.90 101.52
CA ALA A 833 9.73 60.45 101.49
C ALA A 833 10.68 59.69 102.43
N PRO A 834 12.00 59.75 102.18
CA PRO A 834 13.02 59.40 103.15
C PRO A 834 12.82 60.14 104.49
N GLU A 835 13.27 59.53 105.59
CA GLU A 835 13.17 60.13 106.91
C GLU A 835 13.92 61.47 106.97
N GLY A 836 13.24 62.51 107.44
CA GLY A 836 13.78 63.88 107.48
C GLY A 836 13.58 64.70 106.20
N TYR A 837 12.93 64.17 105.15
CA TYR A 837 12.71 64.87 103.88
C TYR A 837 11.22 65.12 103.58
N ARG A 838 10.92 66.12 102.76
CA ARG A 838 9.54 66.47 102.35
C ARG A 838 9.07 65.53 101.24
N LEU A 839 7.81 65.09 101.32
CA LEU A 839 7.15 64.27 100.29
C LEU A 839 6.89 65.07 99.01
N LEU A 840 7.26 64.51 97.86
CA LEU A 840 6.94 65.07 96.57
C LEU A 840 5.42 64.98 96.31
N THR A 841 4.75 66.14 96.24
CA THR A 841 3.28 66.22 96.09
C THR A 841 2.78 66.18 94.64
N LYS A 842 3.69 66.13 93.67
CA LYS A 842 3.39 66.07 92.24
C LYS A 842 3.99 64.80 91.62
N PRO A 843 3.19 63.94 90.97
CA PRO A 843 3.72 62.83 90.17
C PRO A 843 4.67 63.31 89.07
N ILE A 844 5.60 62.46 88.68
CA ILE A 844 6.50 62.68 87.54
C ILE A 844 5.98 61.89 86.34
N GLU A 845 5.83 62.56 85.20
CA GLU A 845 5.40 61.94 83.95
C GLU A 845 6.58 61.25 83.25
N ILE A 846 6.41 59.97 82.97
CA ILE A 846 7.39 59.09 82.32
C ILE A 846 6.78 58.62 80.99
N LYS A 847 7.50 58.72 79.87
CA LYS A 847 7.05 58.20 78.55
C LYS A 847 8.05 57.20 78.01
N ILE A 848 7.64 55.94 77.90
CA ILE A 848 8.39 54.85 77.27
C ILE A 848 7.86 54.65 75.84
N GLY A 849 8.78 54.56 74.88
CA GLY A 849 8.47 54.38 73.46
C GLY A 849 9.73 54.14 72.62
N ALA A 850 9.55 53.97 71.31
CA ALA A 850 10.63 53.76 70.32
C ALA A 850 11.84 54.69 70.49
N ASP A 851 11.58 55.94 70.90
CA ASP A 851 12.56 57.01 71.06
C ASP A 851 13.36 56.93 72.38
N ARG A 852 12.84 56.25 73.39
CA ARG A 852 13.41 56.22 74.75
C ARG A 852 12.95 54.97 75.52
N LEU A 853 13.62 53.84 75.29
CA LEU A 853 13.36 52.57 75.99
C LEU A 853 13.97 52.54 77.40
N ASP A 854 15.22 52.99 77.57
CA ASP A 854 15.89 53.05 78.88
C ASP A 854 15.80 54.45 79.48
N ILE A 855 14.84 54.64 80.38
CA ILE A 855 14.62 55.91 81.07
C ILE A 855 15.42 55.95 82.36
N LYS A 856 16.12 57.06 82.58
CA LYS A 856 16.80 57.39 83.83
C LYS A 856 16.26 58.71 84.32
N GLU A 857 15.55 58.70 85.44
CA GLU A 857 15.05 59.92 86.09
C GLU A 857 15.68 60.09 87.48
N THR A 858 15.96 61.34 87.82
CA THR A 858 16.50 61.72 89.13
C THR A 858 15.42 62.47 89.91
N VAL A 859 15.19 62.08 91.17
CA VAL A 859 14.13 62.64 92.00
C VAL A 859 14.75 63.23 93.26
N GLU A 860 14.69 64.54 93.40
CA GLU A 860 15.25 65.31 94.50
C GLU A 860 14.18 65.57 95.58
N ASN A 861 14.54 65.45 96.87
CA ASN A 861 13.67 65.94 97.95
C ASN A 861 14.41 66.99 98.79
N THR A 862 13.71 68.06 99.13
CA THR A 862 14.14 69.06 100.11
C THR A 862 14.04 68.49 101.53
N PRO A 863 15.04 68.69 102.40
CA PRO A 863 14.94 68.40 103.83
C PRO A 863 13.71 69.06 104.48
N THR A 864 13.07 68.36 105.41
CA THR A 864 12.04 68.95 106.25
C THR A 864 12.72 69.83 107.29
N ASP A 865 12.59 71.16 107.17
CA ASP A 865 13.12 72.14 108.12
C ASP A 865 12.80 71.74 109.57
N TRP A 866 13.81 71.22 110.27
CA TRP A 866 13.72 70.80 111.66
C TRP A 866 14.09 71.97 112.57
N GLU A 867 13.12 72.84 112.86
CA GLU A 867 13.27 73.80 113.95
C GLU A 867 13.02 73.11 115.31
N LEU A 868 14.09 72.89 116.08
CA LEU A 868 14.02 72.68 117.52
C LEU A 868 14.96 73.64 118.28
N PRO A 869 14.63 74.00 119.52
CA PRO A 869 14.99 75.32 120.04
C PRO A 869 16.40 75.40 120.62
N ALA A 870 17.19 76.35 120.11
CA ALA A 870 18.39 76.85 120.79
C ALA A 870 18.03 78.05 121.68
N THR A 871 18.15 77.87 122.98
CA THR A 871 17.91 78.91 123.99
C THR A 871 19.06 79.92 124.06
N GLY A 872 18.71 81.20 124.27
CA GLY A 872 19.64 82.22 124.79
C GLY A 872 20.38 83.06 123.75
N GLY A 873 19.79 84.21 123.37
CA GLY A 873 20.44 85.18 122.50
C GLY A 873 19.59 86.41 122.20
N PHE A 874 19.19 87.18 123.22
CA PHE A 874 18.41 88.41 123.01
C PHE A 874 19.16 89.42 122.14
N GLY A 875 18.75 89.56 120.88
CA GLY A 875 19.21 90.60 119.97
C GLY A 875 19.00 92.00 120.56
N THR A 876 19.98 92.88 120.38
CA THR A 876 20.23 94.11 121.18
C THR A 876 19.21 95.26 121.00
N ILE A 877 18.08 95.01 120.35
CA ILE A 877 17.05 96.02 120.05
C ILE A 877 16.46 96.72 121.30
N PRO A 878 16.11 96.04 122.42
CA PRO A 878 15.64 96.73 123.61
C PRO A 878 16.73 97.58 124.28
N PHE A 879 18.02 97.24 124.11
CA PHE A 879 19.13 98.05 124.62
C PHE A 879 19.33 99.33 123.83
N TYR A 880 19.14 99.31 122.50
CA TYR A 880 19.11 100.54 121.70
C TYR A 880 17.93 101.43 122.07
N MET A 881 16.74 100.86 122.29
CA MET A 881 15.57 101.62 122.76
C MET A 881 15.78 102.25 124.15
N ALA A 882 16.40 101.52 125.08
CA ALA A 882 16.77 102.05 126.40
C ALA A 882 17.84 103.17 126.33
N GLY A 883 18.83 103.03 125.45
CA GLY A 883 19.85 104.05 125.20
C GLY A 883 19.29 105.35 124.62
N VAL A 884 18.36 105.24 123.66
CA VAL A 884 17.65 106.39 123.08
C VAL A 884 16.74 107.06 124.12
N MET A 885 16.03 106.30 124.96
CA MET A 885 15.27 106.88 126.08
C MET A 885 16.14 107.61 127.09
N MET A 886 17.31 107.08 127.47
CA MET A 886 18.21 107.78 128.39
C MET A 886 18.78 109.08 127.80
N MET A 887 19.12 109.11 126.50
CA MET A 887 19.54 110.37 125.86
C MET A 887 18.38 111.38 125.75
N ALA A 888 17.16 110.94 125.45
CA ALA A 888 15.99 111.82 125.46
C ALA A 888 15.71 112.40 126.87
N ALA A 889 15.84 111.59 127.92
CA ALA A 889 15.69 112.04 129.31
C ALA A 889 16.80 113.03 129.75
N ALA A 890 18.04 112.82 129.30
CA ALA A 890 19.15 113.75 129.54
C ALA A 890 18.93 115.11 128.86
N VAL A 891 18.48 115.12 127.60
CA VAL A 891 18.17 116.37 126.86
C VAL A 891 16.96 117.09 127.47
N PHE A 892 15.95 116.37 127.95
CA PHE A 892 14.77 116.98 128.59
C PHE A 892 15.07 117.56 129.98
N THR A 893 15.99 116.94 130.74
CA THR A 893 16.40 117.45 132.07
C THR A 893 17.40 118.62 131.98
N LEU A 894 18.27 118.66 130.95
CA LEU A 894 19.19 119.78 130.71
C LEU A 894 18.50 121.05 130.17
N ARG A 895 17.32 120.96 129.57
CA ARG A 895 16.57 122.12 129.05
C ARG A 895 15.69 122.86 130.07
N LYS A 896 15.63 122.43 131.34
CA LYS A 896 14.67 122.98 132.33
C LYS A 896 15.27 123.54 133.63
N LYS A 897 16.60 123.75 133.73
CA LYS A 897 17.17 124.32 134.97
C LYS A 897 18.48 125.10 134.86
N LYS A 898 18.59 126.04 133.92
CA LYS A 898 19.60 127.12 134.03
C LYS A 898 19.25 128.41 133.27
N GLU A 899 18.19 129.10 133.71
CA GLU A 899 18.15 130.58 133.65
C GLU A 899 17.04 131.14 134.54
N ASN A 900 17.44 131.68 135.68
CA ASN A 900 16.69 132.68 136.44
C ASN A 900 17.65 133.35 137.44
N VAL A 901 17.39 134.61 137.84
CA VAL A 901 18.25 135.52 138.65
C VAL A 901 19.40 136.16 137.83
N ARG A 902 19.57 137.49 137.73
CA ARG A 902 18.86 138.73 138.19
C ARG A 902 19.36 139.90 137.28
N VAL A 903 18.75 141.09 137.17
CA VAL A 903 18.77 142.30 138.04
C VAL A 903 17.83 143.32 137.32
N ARG A 904 16.71 143.80 137.88
CA ARG A 904 16.45 144.89 138.86
C ARG A 904 16.56 146.34 138.32
N GLY A 905 15.43 147.05 138.33
CA GLY A 905 15.31 148.52 138.42
C GLY A 905 14.30 149.15 137.42
N GLU A 906 13.65 150.30 137.69
CA GLU A 906 13.31 151.00 138.94
C GLU A 906 12.09 151.96 138.70
N TRP A 907 11.39 152.32 139.78
CA TRP A 907 10.39 153.40 139.95
C TRP A 907 9.95 154.29 138.77
N LYS A 908 8.64 154.27 138.44
CA LYS A 908 7.69 155.33 138.87
C LYS A 908 6.23 154.91 138.75
#